data_AF-A0AA89C8P2-F1
#
_entry.id   AF-A0AA89C8P2-F1
#
_cell.length_a   1.000
_cell.length_b   1.000
_cell.length_c   1.000
_cell.angle_alpha   90.00
_cell.angle_beta   90.00
_cell.angle_gamma   90.00
#
_symmetry.space_group_name_H-M   'P 1'
#
loop_
_entity.id
_entity.type
_entity.pdbx_description
1 polymer ?
#
loop_
_entity_poly.entity_id
_entity_poly.type
_entity_poly.pdbx_seq_one_letter_code
_entity_poly.pdbx_strand_id
1 'polypeptide(L)'
;MEGLKHSHPEVYEYFSHGYHVFRRSDRFWAGLSTDLAIEQVLMRSLKTSGGLTRGRGMSEVQRTQWLLSMSASAAVNDSMQILTGIGFSTSEQHKEASDARMKRDKNDVITILSYLNDRDPFNENVQLRSIDTGIHADDKVNVYLAKQCGERIIESMENQNALEYTFKRYNQVITMSSSILPSIHNDITEVDPQLLFQRLTALADREPDTVTDAFRHELSTHPASLFDSSGLPRISNKSQLADTLWNLGNCGVSELPGHPVKYILDGGSLIQKIQWTKGTTFGQICDQYINYLQKKYPDCLIVFDCYTTGAFIKDCTHFRRSKGIISPDATFTSDMQFKSRKDILLANKNNKQNFINLLGQRLVENGYQILNAAGDADTLIVSTALESSLENDVVIVGEDTDLLVLLCFHQLRSDYDVFFYTETSKNARTWSTKSLKRVLGDRSEVLPVLHAISGCDTTSRLYGIGKSNAFSRLTKPSFCMESLQKFNTVDLQQNDVISAGLEVISYLYGGVPLEGLDLLRLRLYTNKSITGNKMVQVKSLPPTSDAASFHVMRTYYQCQEWINLNTNSMDPLCWGWTLRDNKLMPITSSLPPAPENLLKIIHCNCKSNCDNRRFTCRKHGLSCSVGCGQCRGTTCTNSSIEESESSGSDDTVLQ
;
A
#
# COMPACT_ATOMS: atom_id res chain seq x y z
N MET A 1 0.45 -24.18 -37.78
CA MET A 1 0.67 -25.64 -37.88
C MET A 1 -0.14 -26.31 -38.99
N GLU A 2 -1.15 -25.67 -39.58
CA GLU A 2 -2.02 -26.30 -40.59
C GLU A 2 -1.31 -26.70 -41.89
N GLY A 3 -0.26 -25.96 -42.32
CA GLY A 3 0.54 -26.32 -43.50
C GLY A 3 1.60 -27.40 -43.27
N LEU A 4 1.81 -27.85 -42.02
CA LEU A 4 2.88 -28.79 -41.67
C LEU A 4 2.64 -30.17 -42.32
N LYS A 5 1.38 -30.58 -42.39
CA LYS A 5 0.94 -31.85 -43.00
C LYS A 5 1.30 -31.95 -44.49
N HIS A 6 1.40 -30.82 -45.18
CA HIS A 6 1.65 -30.77 -46.63
C HIS A 6 3.10 -30.44 -46.96
N SER A 7 3.76 -29.59 -46.16
CA SER A 7 5.15 -29.16 -46.40
C SER A 7 6.19 -30.12 -45.82
N HIS A 8 5.90 -30.74 -44.67
CA HIS A 8 6.81 -31.62 -43.94
C HIS A 8 6.03 -32.78 -43.28
N PRO A 9 5.46 -33.69 -44.09
CA PRO A 9 4.52 -34.72 -43.64
C PRO A 9 5.12 -35.65 -42.57
N GLU A 10 6.41 -35.97 -42.67
CA GLU A 10 7.14 -36.82 -41.71
C GLU A 10 7.24 -36.15 -40.33
N VAL A 11 7.50 -34.84 -40.27
CA VAL A 11 7.53 -34.07 -39.01
C VAL A 11 6.14 -34.01 -38.39
N TYR A 12 5.10 -33.82 -39.21
CA TYR A 12 3.71 -33.86 -38.75
C TYR A 12 3.34 -35.25 -38.21
N GLU A 13 3.80 -36.31 -38.85
CA GLU A 13 3.59 -37.69 -38.40
C GLU A 13 4.27 -37.93 -37.05
N TYR A 14 5.56 -37.59 -36.89
CA TYR A 14 6.25 -37.69 -35.60
C TYR A 14 5.59 -36.82 -34.52
N PHE A 15 5.16 -35.61 -34.87
CA PHE A 15 4.46 -34.75 -33.91
C PHE A 15 3.12 -35.37 -33.45
N SER A 16 2.34 -35.93 -34.38
CA SER A 16 1.05 -36.58 -34.12
C SER A 16 1.19 -37.86 -33.29
N HIS A 17 2.29 -38.58 -33.46
CA HIS A 17 2.64 -39.75 -32.63
C HIS A 17 3.25 -39.38 -31.27
N GLY A 18 3.33 -38.08 -30.93
CA GLY A 18 3.75 -37.62 -29.60
C GLY A 18 5.27 -37.52 -29.40
N TYR A 19 6.07 -37.57 -30.48
CA TYR A 19 7.54 -37.44 -30.41
C TYR A 19 8.05 -36.03 -30.09
N HIS A 20 7.16 -35.10 -29.73
CA HIS A 20 7.48 -33.76 -29.24
C HIS A 20 7.61 -33.67 -27.71
N VAL A 21 7.40 -34.78 -27.00
CA VAL A 21 7.59 -34.89 -25.55
C VAL A 21 8.57 -36.01 -25.20
N PHE A 22 9.47 -35.75 -24.26
CA PHE A 22 10.38 -36.72 -23.68
C PHE A 22 9.75 -37.37 -22.45
N ARG A 23 9.91 -38.69 -22.32
CA ARG A 23 9.49 -39.45 -21.14
C ARG A 23 10.71 -40.03 -20.45
N ARG A 24 10.83 -39.81 -19.13
CA ARG A 24 11.91 -40.34 -18.28
C ARG A 24 11.51 -41.61 -17.54
N SER A 25 10.23 -41.93 -17.58
CA SER A 25 9.58 -43.06 -16.92
C SER A 25 8.32 -43.40 -17.69
N ASP A 26 7.86 -44.64 -17.57
CA ASP A 26 6.62 -45.10 -18.22
C ASP A 26 5.33 -44.62 -17.53
N ARG A 27 5.45 -43.65 -16.61
CA ARG A 27 4.32 -43.07 -15.89
C ARG A 27 3.34 -42.36 -16.81
N PHE A 28 2.06 -42.50 -16.49
CA PHE A 28 0.98 -41.81 -17.17
C PHE A 28 1.17 -40.28 -17.02
N TRP A 29 1.09 -39.54 -18.13
CA TRP A 29 1.23 -38.07 -18.20
C TRP A 29 2.60 -37.52 -17.77
N ALA A 30 3.66 -38.34 -17.79
CA ALA A 30 5.03 -37.92 -17.52
C ALA A 30 5.78 -37.38 -18.75
N GLY A 31 5.08 -37.08 -19.84
CA GLY A 31 5.65 -36.44 -21.02
C GLY A 31 6.00 -34.98 -20.73
N LEU A 32 7.27 -34.62 -20.88
CA LEU A 32 7.78 -33.26 -20.73
C LEU A 32 8.20 -32.73 -22.09
N SER A 33 7.92 -31.48 -22.41
CA SER A 33 8.56 -30.86 -23.57
C SER A 33 10.08 -30.85 -23.39
N THR A 34 10.81 -30.85 -24.50
CA THR A 34 12.28 -30.86 -24.51
C THR A 34 12.86 -29.72 -23.67
N ASP A 35 12.30 -28.53 -23.82
CA ASP A 35 12.71 -27.33 -23.10
C ASP A 35 12.50 -27.48 -21.59
N LEU A 36 11.34 -27.99 -21.18
CA LEU A 36 11.05 -28.24 -19.76
C LEU A 36 11.96 -29.32 -19.16
N ALA A 37 12.34 -30.33 -19.95
CA ALA A 37 13.26 -31.38 -19.53
C ALA A 37 14.69 -30.86 -19.36
N ILE A 38 15.13 -29.94 -20.22
CA ILE A 38 16.40 -29.21 -20.09
C ILE A 38 16.37 -28.37 -18.81
N GLU A 39 15.32 -27.58 -18.60
CA GLU A 39 15.23 -26.68 -17.45
C GLU A 39 15.17 -27.45 -16.12
N GLN A 40 14.35 -28.50 -16.03
CA GLN A 40 14.14 -29.22 -14.77
C GLN A 40 15.33 -30.08 -14.34
N VAL A 41 16.26 -30.41 -15.24
CA VAL A 41 17.32 -31.40 -14.97
C VAL A 41 18.71 -30.89 -15.26
N LEU A 42 18.94 -30.33 -16.43
CA LEU A 42 20.22 -29.69 -16.73
C LEU A 42 20.28 -28.36 -15.97
N MET A 43 19.31 -27.47 -16.16
CA MET A 43 19.38 -26.15 -15.53
C MET A 43 19.16 -26.21 -14.02
N ARG A 44 18.34 -27.13 -13.50
CA ARG A 44 18.19 -27.32 -12.05
C ARG A 44 19.50 -27.71 -11.38
N SER A 45 20.24 -28.69 -11.91
CA SER A 45 21.54 -29.10 -11.33
C SER A 45 22.59 -27.99 -11.42
N LEU A 46 22.52 -27.17 -12.47
CA LEU A 46 23.33 -25.96 -12.62
C LEU A 46 22.92 -24.85 -11.62
N LYS A 47 21.64 -24.75 -11.23
CA LYS A 47 21.09 -23.66 -10.39
C LYS A 47 20.99 -23.97 -8.89
N THR A 48 21.10 -25.24 -8.48
CA THR A 48 21.07 -25.66 -7.07
C THR A 48 22.37 -25.33 -6.32
N SER A 49 22.36 -25.44 -4.99
CA SER A 49 23.57 -25.16 -4.17
C SER A 49 24.69 -26.13 -4.55
N GLY A 50 25.85 -25.60 -4.99
CA GLY A 50 26.96 -26.38 -5.58
C GLY A 50 26.92 -26.49 -7.12
N GLY A 51 25.93 -25.87 -7.78
CA GLY A 51 25.81 -25.79 -9.23
C GLY A 51 26.47 -24.56 -9.85
N LEU A 52 26.61 -24.60 -11.18
CA LEU A 52 27.33 -23.64 -12.04
C LEU A 52 26.85 -22.18 -12.02
N THR A 53 25.58 -21.89 -11.70
CA THR A 53 24.99 -20.55 -11.92
C THR A 53 24.79 -19.73 -10.65
N ARG A 54 25.27 -20.18 -9.48
CA ARG A 54 25.29 -19.38 -8.25
C ARG A 54 26.71 -18.88 -7.96
N GLY A 55 27.07 -17.73 -8.52
CA GLY A 55 28.37 -17.07 -8.29
C GLY A 55 28.78 -16.12 -9.42
N ARG A 56 29.92 -15.42 -9.25
CA ARG A 56 30.58 -14.70 -10.36
C ARG A 56 31.08 -15.76 -11.36
N GLY A 57 30.82 -15.56 -12.65
CA GLY A 57 30.94 -16.58 -13.70
C GLY A 57 32.18 -17.48 -13.62
N MET A 58 32.00 -18.76 -13.93
CA MET A 58 33.06 -19.78 -13.93
C MET A 58 33.90 -19.74 -15.21
N SER A 59 35.22 -19.94 -15.07
CA SER A 59 36.14 -20.11 -16.19
C SER A 59 35.86 -21.43 -16.92
N GLU A 60 36.31 -21.53 -18.18
CA GLU A 60 36.09 -22.72 -19.01
C GLU A 60 36.67 -24.01 -18.37
N VAL A 61 37.82 -23.89 -17.71
CA VAL A 61 38.45 -25.00 -16.96
C VAL A 61 37.55 -25.51 -15.84
N GLN A 62 36.91 -24.60 -15.09
CA GLN A 62 36.01 -24.98 -14.00
C GLN A 62 34.70 -25.60 -14.54
N ARG A 63 34.21 -25.14 -15.70
CA ARG A 63 33.06 -25.77 -16.39
C ARG A 63 33.40 -27.20 -16.78
N THR A 64 34.57 -27.41 -17.37
CA THR A 64 35.04 -28.74 -17.78
C THR A 64 35.22 -29.67 -16.59
N GLN A 65 35.81 -29.21 -15.49
CA GLN A 65 35.97 -30.03 -14.28
C GLN A 65 34.61 -30.40 -13.66
N TRP A 66 33.63 -29.49 -13.66
CA TRP A 66 32.28 -29.79 -13.19
C TRP A 66 31.59 -30.84 -14.09
N LEU A 67 31.70 -30.68 -15.42
CA LEU A 67 31.15 -31.62 -16.40
C LEU A 67 31.76 -33.02 -16.28
N LEU A 68 33.09 -33.10 -16.10
CA LEU A 68 33.81 -34.38 -15.98
C LEU A 68 33.56 -35.07 -14.62
N SER A 69 33.28 -34.32 -13.56
CA SER A 69 32.99 -34.87 -12.23
C SER A 69 31.54 -35.32 -12.03
N MET A 70 30.63 -34.95 -12.94
CA MET A 70 29.22 -35.33 -12.86
C MET A 70 28.99 -36.84 -12.91
N SER A 71 29.67 -37.56 -13.81
CA SER A 71 29.51 -39.02 -13.95
C SER A 71 29.99 -39.76 -12.71
N ALA A 72 31.14 -39.36 -12.16
CA ALA A 72 31.67 -39.88 -10.91
C ALA A 72 30.74 -39.58 -9.72
N SER A 73 30.22 -38.35 -9.64
CA SER A 73 29.28 -37.95 -8.59
C SER A 73 27.97 -38.71 -8.66
N ALA A 74 27.46 -38.97 -9.87
CA ALA A 74 26.26 -39.78 -10.09
C ALA A 74 26.49 -41.23 -9.63
N ALA A 75 27.63 -41.84 -9.97
CA ALA A 75 27.99 -43.19 -9.55
C ALA A 75 28.13 -43.33 -8.02
N VAL A 76 28.75 -42.33 -7.37
CA VAL A 76 28.84 -42.28 -5.90
C VAL A 76 27.45 -42.13 -5.28
N ASN A 77 26.59 -41.27 -5.84
CA ASN A 77 25.24 -41.08 -5.34
C ASN A 77 24.36 -42.33 -5.51
N ASP A 78 24.51 -43.06 -6.61
CA ASP A 78 23.83 -44.34 -6.86
C ASP A 78 24.33 -45.41 -5.86
N SER A 79 25.65 -45.48 -5.67
CA SER A 79 26.27 -46.39 -4.69
C SER A 79 25.79 -46.09 -3.26
N MET A 80 25.64 -44.81 -2.88
CA MET A 80 25.13 -44.44 -1.56
C MET A 80 23.64 -44.73 -1.40
N GLN A 81 22.83 -44.61 -2.45
CA GLN A 81 21.42 -45.03 -2.42
C GLN A 81 21.30 -46.54 -2.22
N ILE A 82 22.12 -47.32 -2.93
CA ILE A 82 22.20 -48.79 -2.74
C ILE A 82 22.64 -49.13 -1.32
N LEU A 83 23.71 -48.49 -0.83
CA LEU A 83 24.27 -48.74 0.50
C LEU A 83 23.29 -48.41 1.63
N THR A 84 22.55 -47.31 1.50
CA THR A 84 21.62 -46.84 2.54
C THR A 84 20.24 -47.48 2.45
N GLY A 85 19.94 -48.20 1.36
CA GLY A 85 18.60 -48.71 1.06
C GLY A 85 17.56 -47.62 0.78
N ILE A 86 17.98 -46.36 0.69
CA ILE A 86 17.12 -45.21 0.40
C ILE A 86 17.19 -44.97 -1.11
N GLY A 87 16.32 -45.64 -1.87
CA GLY A 87 16.08 -45.27 -3.26
C GLY A 87 15.22 -44.02 -3.31
N PHE A 88 15.65 -42.97 -4.01
CA PHE A 88 14.76 -41.86 -4.35
C PHE A 88 13.82 -42.28 -5.49
N SER A 89 12.99 -43.29 -5.27
CA SER A 89 11.86 -43.54 -6.15
C SER A 89 10.85 -42.42 -5.94
N THR A 90 10.73 -41.55 -6.94
CA THR A 90 9.55 -40.69 -7.01
C THR A 90 8.32 -41.62 -7.15
N SER A 91 7.21 -41.37 -6.45
CA SER A 91 6.04 -42.25 -6.55
C SER A 91 5.49 -42.29 -7.98
N GLU A 92 4.70 -43.31 -8.33
CA GLU A 92 4.04 -43.38 -9.65
C GLU A 92 3.09 -42.20 -9.93
N GLN A 93 2.71 -41.46 -8.88
CA GLN A 93 1.79 -40.35 -8.95
C GLN A 93 2.52 -39.04 -9.24
N HIS A 94 2.03 -38.29 -10.22
CA HIS A 94 2.56 -36.95 -10.53
C HIS A 94 2.43 -36.05 -9.29
N LYS A 95 3.44 -35.21 -9.00
CA LYS A 95 3.46 -34.34 -7.80
C LYS A 95 2.21 -33.46 -7.67
N GLU A 96 1.64 -33.05 -8.81
CA GLU A 96 0.43 -32.21 -8.84
C GLU A 96 -0.85 -32.99 -8.47
N ALA A 97 -0.82 -34.32 -8.58
CA ALA A 97 -1.92 -35.20 -8.20
C ALA A 97 -1.78 -35.73 -6.75
N SER A 98 -0.83 -35.21 -5.97
CA SER A 98 -0.69 -35.59 -4.56
C SER A 98 -1.85 -35.03 -3.73
N ASP A 99 -2.28 -35.77 -2.70
CA ASP A 99 -3.36 -35.34 -1.81
C ASP A 99 -3.11 -33.96 -1.18
N ALA A 100 -1.85 -33.67 -0.84
CA ALA A 100 -1.46 -32.36 -0.31
C ALA A 100 -1.66 -31.23 -1.31
N ARG A 101 -1.35 -31.46 -2.60
CA ARG A 101 -1.58 -30.49 -3.67
C ARG A 101 -3.06 -30.31 -3.94
N MET A 102 -3.81 -31.41 -4.09
CA MET A 102 -5.26 -31.37 -4.29
C MET A 102 -5.97 -30.64 -3.14
N LYS A 103 -5.55 -30.86 -1.89
CA LYS A 103 -6.08 -30.15 -0.72
C LYS A 103 -5.76 -28.65 -0.76
N ARG A 104 -4.54 -28.26 -1.15
CA ARG A 104 -4.18 -26.86 -1.33
C ARG A 104 -5.01 -26.20 -2.42
N ASP A 105 -5.11 -26.82 -3.58
CA ASP A 105 -5.85 -26.26 -4.72
C ASP A 105 -7.35 -26.16 -4.39
N LYS A 106 -7.91 -27.14 -3.66
CA LYS A 106 -9.28 -27.05 -3.12
C LYS A 106 -9.43 -25.87 -2.16
N ASN A 107 -8.49 -25.65 -1.25
CA ASN A 107 -8.53 -24.50 -0.35
C ASN A 107 -8.40 -23.17 -1.10
N ASP A 108 -7.56 -23.10 -2.13
CA ASP A 108 -7.39 -21.92 -2.99
C ASP A 108 -8.70 -21.62 -3.74
N VAL A 109 -9.35 -22.65 -4.32
CA VAL A 109 -10.66 -22.53 -4.97
C VAL A 109 -11.73 -22.05 -3.99
N ILE A 110 -11.80 -22.63 -2.79
CA ILE A 110 -12.75 -22.18 -1.75
C ILE A 110 -12.49 -20.72 -1.37
N THR A 111 -11.22 -20.33 -1.27
CA THR A 111 -10.83 -18.95 -0.96
C THR A 111 -11.31 -17.99 -2.04
N ILE A 112 -11.06 -18.31 -3.32
CA ILE A 112 -11.52 -17.50 -4.46
C ILE A 112 -13.05 -17.43 -4.51
N LEU A 113 -13.74 -18.57 -4.37
CA LEU A 113 -15.21 -18.59 -4.37
C LEU A 113 -15.78 -17.75 -3.23
N SER A 114 -15.22 -17.85 -2.04
CA SER A 114 -15.64 -17.01 -0.91
C SER A 114 -15.41 -15.52 -1.21
N TYR A 115 -14.26 -15.19 -1.81
CA TYR A 115 -13.89 -13.81 -2.17
C TYR A 115 -14.86 -13.19 -3.18
N LEU A 116 -15.24 -13.96 -4.22
CA LEU A 116 -16.14 -13.53 -5.29
C LEU A 116 -17.60 -13.52 -4.87
N ASN A 117 -18.04 -14.42 -3.98
CA ASN A 117 -19.42 -14.43 -3.48
C ASN A 117 -19.78 -13.12 -2.75
N ASP A 118 -18.79 -12.54 -2.07
CA ASP A 118 -18.94 -11.23 -1.41
C ASP A 118 -18.78 -10.04 -2.38
N ARG A 119 -18.25 -10.29 -3.58
CA ARG A 119 -17.85 -9.29 -4.59
C ARG A 119 -18.38 -9.69 -5.96
N ASP A 120 -19.68 -9.98 -6.02
CA ASP A 120 -20.28 -10.56 -7.22
C ASP A 120 -19.95 -9.68 -8.45
N PRO A 121 -19.15 -10.20 -9.41
CA PRO A 121 -18.81 -9.46 -10.61
C PRO A 121 -19.99 -9.35 -11.58
N PHE A 122 -21.10 -10.05 -11.32
CA PHE A 122 -22.30 -10.08 -12.15
C PHE A 122 -23.49 -9.32 -11.52
N ASN A 123 -23.27 -8.59 -10.43
CA ASN A 123 -24.27 -7.69 -9.87
C ASN A 123 -24.72 -6.66 -10.93
N GLU A 124 -26.00 -6.30 -10.98
CA GLU A 124 -26.64 -5.42 -11.97
C GLU A 124 -26.08 -3.98 -12.02
N ASN A 125 -25.06 -3.65 -11.23
CA ASN A 125 -24.41 -2.35 -11.28
C ASN A 125 -23.68 -2.16 -12.61
N VAL A 126 -24.11 -1.14 -13.36
CA VAL A 126 -23.63 -0.82 -14.71
C VAL A 126 -22.23 -0.19 -14.70
N GLN A 127 -21.75 0.31 -13.55
CA GLN A 127 -20.45 0.97 -13.44
C GLN A 127 -19.30 -0.04 -13.31
N LEU A 128 -18.31 0.10 -14.19
CA LEU A 128 -17.07 -0.68 -14.14
C LEU A 128 -16.31 -0.41 -12.83
N ARG A 129 -15.89 -1.47 -12.13
CA ARG A 129 -15.14 -1.36 -10.87
C ARG A 129 -14.08 -2.44 -10.71
N SER A 130 -13.05 -2.14 -9.91
CA SER A 130 -12.08 -3.12 -9.47
C SER A 130 -12.72 -4.07 -8.45
N ILE A 131 -12.67 -5.39 -8.69
CA ILE A 131 -13.18 -6.38 -7.73
C ILE A 131 -12.34 -6.36 -6.45
N ASP A 132 -11.04 -6.08 -6.56
CA ASP A 132 -10.13 -6.16 -5.40
C ASP A 132 -10.26 -4.96 -4.45
N THR A 133 -10.38 -3.76 -5.03
CA THR A 133 -10.37 -2.50 -4.29
C THR A 133 -11.72 -1.80 -4.24
N GLY A 134 -12.67 -2.23 -5.09
CA GLY A 134 -13.99 -1.63 -5.25
C GLY A 134 -13.99 -0.19 -5.79
N ILE A 135 -12.84 0.28 -6.30
CA ILE A 135 -12.70 1.57 -6.97
C ILE A 135 -13.49 1.54 -8.28
N HIS A 136 -14.33 2.55 -8.50
CA HIS A 136 -15.05 2.76 -9.75
C HIS A 136 -14.10 3.31 -10.81
N ALA A 137 -14.35 2.89 -12.05
CA ALA A 137 -13.58 3.31 -13.20
C ALA A 137 -13.93 4.75 -13.58
N ASP A 138 -12.94 5.52 -13.99
CA ASP A 138 -13.18 6.77 -14.74
C ASP A 138 -13.81 6.43 -16.10
N ASP A 139 -14.53 7.38 -16.69
CA ASP A 139 -15.21 7.30 -17.99
C ASP A 139 -14.25 6.92 -19.13
N LYS A 140 -12.94 7.11 -18.91
CA LYS A 140 -11.86 6.81 -19.87
C LYS A 140 -11.40 5.36 -19.84
N VAL A 141 -11.70 4.60 -18.79
CA VAL A 141 -11.26 3.20 -18.65
C VAL A 141 -12.06 2.31 -19.58
N ASN A 142 -11.38 1.47 -20.38
CA ASN A 142 -12.03 0.63 -21.38
C ASN A 142 -11.60 -0.85 -21.32
N VAL A 143 -11.15 -1.34 -20.16
CA VAL A 143 -10.71 -2.74 -19.99
C VAL A 143 -11.75 -3.80 -20.39
N TYR A 144 -13.04 -3.46 -20.31
CA TYR A 144 -14.12 -4.35 -20.76
C TYR A 144 -14.09 -4.62 -22.27
N LEU A 145 -13.36 -3.80 -23.05
CA LEU A 145 -13.14 -3.96 -24.49
C LEU A 145 -11.80 -4.64 -24.81
N ALA A 146 -11.15 -5.31 -23.84
CA ALA A 146 -9.82 -5.91 -24.02
C ALA A 146 -9.72 -6.84 -25.24
N LYS A 147 -10.74 -7.68 -25.45
CA LYS A 147 -10.79 -8.57 -26.61
C LYS A 147 -10.79 -7.78 -27.94
N GLN A 148 -11.69 -6.81 -28.08
CA GLN A 148 -11.81 -5.99 -29.29
C GLN A 148 -10.55 -5.13 -29.54
N CYS A 149 -9.89 -4.66 -28.48
CA CYS A 149 -8.62 -3.95 -28.61
C CYS A 149 -7.50 -4.91 -29.06
N GLY A 150 -7.46 -6.12 -28.50
CA GLY A 150 -6.51 -7.16 -28.90
C GLY A 150 -6.69 -7.60 -30.35
N GLU A 151 -7.94 -7.80 -30.79
CA GLU A 151 -8.27 -8.13 -32.18
C GLU A 151 -7.80 -7.04 -33.14
N ARG A 152 -8.07 -5.76 -32.86
CA ARG A 152 -7.55 -4.63 -33.65
C ARG A 152 -6.02 -4.59 -33.69
N ILE A 153 -5.35 -4.95 -32.59
CA ILE A 153 -3.88 -5.04 -32.55
C ILE A 153 -3.38 -6.17 -33.45
N ILE A 154 -4.05 -7.34 -33.43
CA ILE A 154 -3.72 -8.49 -34.26
C ILE A 154 -3.96 -8.19 -35.74
N GLU A 155 -5.09 -7.57 -36.09
CA GLU A 155 -5.37 -7.13 -37.46
C GLU A 155 -4.28 -6.18 -37.97
N SER A 156 -3.81 -5.26 -37.13
CA SER A 156 -2.70 -4.38 -37.50
C SER A 156 -1.34 -5.08 -37.64
N MET A 157 -1.20 -6.35 -37.22
CA MET A 157 -0.01 -7.19 -37.48
C MET A 157 -0.06 -7.87 -38.85
N GLU A 158 -1.22 -7.98 -39.49
CA GLU A 158 -1.34 -8.69 -40.75
C GLU A 158 -0.47 -8.05 -41.83
N ASN A 159 0.27 -8.88 -42.57
CA ASN A 159 1.18 -8.47 -43.64
C ASN A 159 2.34 -7.53 -43.19
N GLN A 160 2.61 -7.44 -41.88
CA GLN A 160 3.77 -6.73 -41.34
C GLN A 160 4.94 -7.69 -41.10
N ASN A 161 6.17 -7.20 -41.21
CA ASN A 161 7.35 -7.97 -40.85
C ASN A 161 7.42 -8.15 -39.31
N ALA A 162 7.49 -9.40 -38.84
CA ALA A 162 7.50 -9.73 -37.41
C ALA A 162 8.69 -9.14 -36.63
N LEU A 163 9.82 -8.85 -37.28
CA LEU A 163 11.01 -8.25 -36.66
C LEU A 163 10.93 -6.73 -36.57
N GLU A 164 10.05 -6.10 -37.37
CA GLU A 164 9.95 -4.64 -37.47
C GLU A 164 8.65 -4.10 -36.83
N TYR A 165 7.63 -4.95 -36.76
CA TYR A 165 6.33 -4.56 -36.24
C TYR A 165 6.38 -4.30 -34.73
N THR A 166 5.81 -3.18 -34.31
CA THR A 166 5.55 -2.93 -32.89
C THR A 166 4.27 -2.12 -32.72
N PHE A 167 3.26 -2.72 -32.10
CA PHE A 167 2.01 -2.01 -31.79
C PHE A 167 2.24 -0.89 -30.76
N LYS A 168 1.37 0.11 -30.77
CA LYS A 168 1.48 1.30 -29.89
C LYS A 168 0.69 1.09 -28.60
N ARG A 169 1.19 1.58 -27.46
CA ARG A 169 0.52 1.44 -26.16
C ARG A 169 -0.87 2.08 -26.11
N TYR A 170 -1.12 3.17 -26.83
CA TYR A 170 -2.46 3.77 -26.87
C TYR A 170 -3.51 2.89 -27.57
N ASN A 171 -3.08 1.89 -28.36
CA ASN A 171 -3.99 0.89 -28.94
C ASN A 171 -4.40 -0.17 -27.90
N GLN A 172 -3.70 -0.24 -26.77
CA GLN A 172 -4.05 -1.13 -25.66
C GLN A 172 -5.21 -0.54 -24.86
N VAL A 173 -5.84 -1.40 -24.05
CA VAL A 173 -6.87 -0.94 -23.12
C VAL A 173 -6.29 -0.04 -22.02
N ILE A 174 -7.06 0.96 -21.63
CA ILE A 174 -6.84 1.85 -20.50
C ILE A 174 -7.33 1.13 -19.24
N THR A 175 -6.44 0.92 -18.27
CA THR A 175 -6.67 0.16 -17.02
C THR A 175 -7.15 1.02 -15.86
N MET A 176 -7.67 0.40 -14.78
CA MET A 176 -8.18 1.06 -13.57
C MET A 176 -7.10 1.79 -12.74
N SER A 177 -5.83 1.36 -12.83
CA SER A 177 -4.68 1.92 -12.08
C SER A 177 -4.14 3.22 -12.68
N SER A 178 -4.82 3.75 -13.71
CA SER A 178 -4.47 4.98 -14.41
C SER A 178 -4.71 6.21 -13.52
N SER A 179 -3.82 6.44 -12.55
CA SER A 179 -3.76 7.74 -11.87
C SER A 179 -3.40 8.81 -12.91
N ILE A 180 -4.34 9.73 -13.08
CA ILE A 180 -4.40 10.74 -14.13
C ILE A 180 -3.17 11.65 -14.07
N LEU A 181 -2.40 11.67 -15.15
CA LEU A 181 -1.58 12.82 -15.54
C LEU A 181 -2.52 13.76 -16.32
N PRO A 182 -2.74 15.02 -15.90
CA PRO A 182 -3.24 16.03 -16.81
C PRO A 182 -2.16 16.24 -17.88
N SER A 183 -2.43 15.82 -19.12
CA SER A 183 -1.58 16.21 -20.25
C SER A 183 -2.04 17.58 -20.76
N ILE A 184 -1.07 18.44 -21.11
CA ILE A 184 -1.31 19.75 -21.72
C ILE A 184 -1.92 19.60 -23.14
N HIS A 185 -1.99 18.38 -23.68
CA HIS A 185 -2.59 18.04 -24.97
C HIS A 185 -3.13 16.60 -24.98
N ASN A 186 -4.38 16.40 -24.54
CA ASN A 186 -5.39 15.34 -24.84
C ASN A 186 -5.03 13.87 -25.21
N ASP A 187 -3.77 13.44 -25.21
CA ASP A 187 -3.36 12.05 -25.40
C ASP A 187 -2.77 11.51 -24.08
N ILE A 188 -3.33 10.39 -23.62
CA ILE A 188 -3.08 9.80 -22.29
C ILE A 188 -2.23 8.54 -22.45
N THR A 189 -1.04 8.51 -21.84
CA THR A 189 -0.20 7.30 -21.76
C THR A 189 0.10 6.92 -20.32
N GLU A 190 -0.24 5.69 -19.96
CA GLU A 190 0.06 5.01 -18.69
C GLU A 190 1.56 4.89 -18.47
N VAL A 191 2.05 5.39 -17.33
CA VAL A 191 3.45 5.20 -16.93
C VAL A 191 3.51 4.79 -15.45
N ASP A 192 4.07 3.61 -15.20
CA ASP A 192 4.40 3.14 -13.85
C ASP A 192 5.21 4.22 -13.10
N PRO A 193 4.85 4.58 -11.85
CA PRO A 193 5.52 5.67 -11.11
C PRO A 193 7.04 5.49 -11.01
N GLN A 194 7.49 4.24 -10.84
CA GLN A 194 8.90 3.91 -10.71
C GLN A 194 9.62 3.97 -12.07
N LEU A 195 8.95 3.60 -13.17
CA LEU A 195 9.44 3.75 -14.53
C LEU A 195 9.50 5.21 -14.97
N LEU A 196 8.49 6.00 -14.62
CA LEU A 196 8.46 7.45 -14.88
C LEU A 196 9.63 8.13 -14.17
N PHE A 197 9.84 7.79 -12.91
CA PHE A 197 10.96 8.27 -12.10
C PHE A 197 12.30 7.99 -12.77
N GLN A 198 12.58 6.73 -13.15
CA GLN A 198 13.83 6.36 -13.82
C GLN A 198 14.09 7.16 -15.09
N ARG A 199 13.05 7.36 -15.91
CA ARG A 199 13.18 8.09 -17.17
C ARG A 199 13.47 9.56 -16.93
N LEU A 200 12.73 10.17 -16.01
CA LEU A 200 12.88 11.58 -15.68
C LEU A 200 14.22 11.88 -15.04
N THR A 201 14.71 11.03 -14.13
CA THR A 201 16.03 11.24 -13.52
C THR A 201 17.15 11.07 -14.54
N ALA A 202 17.07 10.06 -15.41
CA ALA A 202 18.05 9.87 -16.49
C ALA A 202 18.08 11.03 -17.51
N LEU A 203 16.97 11.76 -17.66
CA LEU A 203 16.90 12.97 -18.48
C LEU A 203 17.44 14.19 -17.73
N ALA A 204 17.06 14.36 -16.47
CA ALA A 204 17.51 15.46 -15.63
C ALA A 204 19.04 15.43 -15.46
N ASP A 205 19.65 14.26 -15.28
CA ASP A 205 21.09 14.08 -15.08
C ASP A 205 21.95 14.58 -16.28
N ARG A 206 21.33 14.90 -17.42
CA ARG A 206 22.03 15.42 -18.61
C ARG A 206 22.19 16.94 -18.62
N GLU A 207 21.39 17.67 -17.84
CA GLU A 207 21.44 19.13 -17.73
C GLU A 207 21.52 19.52 -16.24
N PRO A 208 22.71 19.91 -15.72
CA PRO A 208 22.94 20.13 -14.29
C PRO A 208 21.94 21.12 -13.65
N ASP A 209 21.58 22.18 -14.38
CA ASP A 209 20.65 23.21 -13.91
C ASP A 209 19.20 22.70 -13.79
N THR A 210 18.87 21.58 -14.47
CA THR A 210 17.53 20.97 -14.43
C THR A 210 17.35 19.92 -13.34
N VAL A 211 18.43 19.36 -12.78
CA VAL A 211 18.34 18.31 -11.76
C VAL A 211 17.70 18.85 -10.48
N THR A 212 18.16 20.00 -9.99
CA THR A 212 17.62 20.61 -8.77
C THR A 212 16.15 20.96 -8.91
N ASP A 213 15.75 21.49 -10.07
CA ASP A 213 14.36 21.82 -10.35
C ASP A 213 13.50 20.56 -10.50
N ALA A 214 14.00 19.53 -11.18
CA ALA A 214 13.32 18.25 -11.32
C ALA A 214 12.96 17.61 -9.96
N PHE A 215 13.85 17.68 -8.98
CA PHE A 215 13.61 17.11 -7.66
C PHE A 215 12.68 17.93 -6.75
N ARG A 216 12.21 19.10 -7.19
CA ARG A 216 11.04 19.78 -6.62
C ARG A 216 9.72 19.15 -7.05
N HIS A 217 9.76 18.32 -8.09
CA HIS A 217 8.63 17.52 -8.54
C HIS A 217 8.74 16.08 -8.06
N GLU A 218 7.61 15.38 -7.99
CA GLU A 218 7.60 13.99 -7.53
C GLU A 218 8.30 13.03 -8.50
N LEU A 219 8.50 13.45 -9.75
CA LEU A 219 9.04 12.64 -10.84
C LEU A 219 8.27 11.32 -11.00
N SER A 220 6.98 11.34 -10.65
CA SER A 220 6.07 10.20 -10.64
C SER A 220 4.61 10.70 -10.63
N THR A 221 3.63 9.84 -10.92
CA THR A 221 2.22 10.25 -11.04
C THR A 221 1.59 10.72 -9.74
N HIS A 222 2.17 10.34 -8.60
CA HIS A 222 1.76 10.76 -7.27
C HIS A 222 2.93 10.60 -6.28
N PRO A 223 2.90 11.29 -5.12
CA PRO A 223 3.95 11.18 -4.11
C PRO A 223 3.98 9.78 -3.48
N ALA A 224 4.78 8.88 -4.05
CA ALA A 224 4.80 7.47 -3.64
C ALA A 224 5.32 7.27 -2.20
N SER A 225 5.91 8.28 -1.57
CA SER A 225 6.28 8.25 -0.14
C SER A 225 5.08 8.44 0.80
N LEU A 226 3.98 9.03 0.31
CA LEU A 226 2.74 9.32 1.03
C LEU A 226 1.52 8.55 0.49
N PHE A 227 1.57 8.05 -0.75
CA PHE A 227 0.44 7.35 -1.35
C PHE A 227 0.86 5.96 -1.81
N ASP A 228 -0.06 5.00 -1.72
CA ASP A 228 0.11 3.68 -2.30
C ASP A 228 -0.19 3.69 -3.81
N SER A 229 -0.02 2.55 -4.47
CA SER A 229 -0.22 2.41 -5.91
C SER A 229 -1.68 2.66 -6.35
N SER A 230 -2.64 2.65 -5.43
CA SER A 230 -4.04 2.98 -5.70
C SER A 230 -4.35 4.48 -5.54
N GLY A 231 -3.34 5.29 -5.20
CA GLY A 231 -3.50 6.73 -4.96
C GLY A 231 -4.12 7.05 -3.59
N LEU A 232 -4.22 6.08 -2.69
CA LEU A 232 -4.72 6.29 -1.33
C LEU A 232 -3.57 6.54 -0.35
N PRO A 233 -3.77 7.36 0.70
CA PRO A 233 -2.77 7.53 1.76
C PRO A 233 -2.29 6.20 2.34
N ARG A 234 -1.00 6.10 2.65
CA ARG A 234 -0.42 4.86 3.19
C ARG A 234 -0.91 4.58 4.61
N ILE A 235 -1.21 3.31 4.90
CA ILE A 235 -1.70 2.88 6.21
C ILE A 235 -0.55 2.79 7.23
N SER A 236 -0.78 3.33 8.42
CA SER A 236 0.10 3.19 9.59
C SER A 236 -0.33 2.04 10.50
N ASN A 237 0.64 1.41 11.17
CA ASN A 237 0.34 0.50 12.27
C ASN A 237 0.25 1.31 13.56
N LYS A 238 -0.95 1.83 13.87
CA LYS A 238 -1.17 2.72 15.03
C LYS A 238 -0.77 2.05 16.35
N SER A 239 -1.03 0.75 16.52
CA SER A 239 -0.78 0.03 17.77
C SER A 239 0.69 0.01 18.18
N GLN A 240 1.62 0.16 17.24
CA GLN A 240 3.05 0.31 17.55
C GLN A 240 3.33 1.51 18.46
N LEU A 241 2.55 2.59 18.37
CA LEU A 241 2.69 3.71 19.28
C LEU A 241 2.26 3.32 20.70
N ALA A 242 1.10 2.67 20.86
CA ALA A 242 0.64 2.17 22.16
C ALA A 242 1.66 1.19 22.79
N ASP A 243 2.24 0.29 22.00
CA ASP A 243 3.33 -0.59 22.44
C ASP A 243 4.58 0.19 22.85
N THR A 244 4.93 1.24 22.12
CA THR A 244 6.06 2.11 22.46
C THR A 244 5.82 2.79 23.81
N LEU A 245 4.62 3.36 23.99
CA LEU A 245 4.23 4.06 25.22
C LEU A 245 4.22 3.12 26.42
N TRP A 246 3.68 1.90 26.27
CA TRP A 246 3.68 0.88 27.32
C TRP A 246 5.10 0.54 27.81
N ASN A 247 6.08 0.54 26.91
CA ASN A 247 7.47 0.18 27.21
C ASN A 247 8.35 1.36 27.67
N LEU A 248 7.82 2.59 27.74
CA LEU A 248 8.62 3.77 28.16
C LEU A 248 8.91 3.81 29.66
N GLY A 249 8.12 3.13 30.48
CA GLY A 249 8.25 3.13 31.93
C GLY A 249 7.05 2.50 32.62
N ASN A 250 7.00 2.60 33.95
CA ASN A 250 5.91 2.03 34.75
C ASN A 250 4.62 2.88 34.63
N CYS A 251 3.90 2.69 33.53
CA CYS A 251 2.61 3.34 33.24
C CYS A 251 1.42 2.38 33.33
N GLY A 252 1.69 1.08 33.41
CA GLY A 252 0.70 0.02 33.50
C GLY A 252 0.24 -0.22 34.93
N VAL A 253 -1.04 -0.57 35.08
CA VAL A 253 -1.61 -1.08 36.33
C VAL A 253 -1.95 -2.55 36.15
N SER A 254 -1.62 -3.39 37.13
CA SER A 254 -1.83 -4.85 37.06
C SER A 254 -3.31 -5.24 37.09
N GLU A 255 -4.12 -4.47 37.80
CA GLU A 255 -5.55 -4.70 37.97
C GLU A 255 -6.32 -3.37 37.85
N LEU A 256 -7.58 -3.43 37.47
CA LEU A 256 -8.47 -2.26 37.54
C LEU A 256 -8.70 -1.86 39.01
N PRO A 257 -9.05 -0.60 39.29
CA PRO A 257 -9.32 -0.16 40.66
C PRO A 257 -10.42 -1.01 41.31
N GLY A 258 -10.18 -1.46 42.55
CA GLY A 258 -11.11 -2.32 43.30
C GLY A 258 -12.26 -1.59 44.00
N HIS A 259 -12.31 -0.26 43.89
CA HIS A 259 -13.40 0.59 44.39
C HIS A 259 -14.36 0.95 43.24
N PRO A 260 -15.54 1.55 43.53
CA PRO A 260 -16.43 2.04 42.48
C PRO A 260 -15.70 2.99 41.52
N VAL A 261 -15.91 2.78 40.23
CA VAL A 261 -15.39 3.59 39.12
C VAL A 261 -16.49 3.78 38.08
N LYS A 262 -16.42 4.86 37.31
CA LYS A 262 -17.33 5.08 36.19
C LYS A 262 -16.74 4.49 34.90
N TYR A 263 -17.49 3.62 34.23
CA TYR A 263 -17.06 3.04 32.96
C TYR A 263 -17.59 3.86 31.78
N ILE A 264 -16.70 4.16 30.84
CA ILE A 264 -17.03 4.78 29.55
C ILE A 264 -16.54 3.85 28.44
N LEU A 265 -17.46 3.37 27.61
CA LEU A 265 -17.17 2.39 26.57
C LEU A 265 -17.15 3.05 25.19
N ASP A 266 -16.11 2.73 24.42
CA ASP A 266 -16.07 2.96 22.97
C ASP A 266 -17.08 2.02 22.29
N GLY A 267 -18.18 2.61 21.81
CA GLY A 267 -19.25 1.91 21.09
C GLY A 267 -18.78 1.31 19.77
N GLY A 268 -17.81 1.92 19.09
CA GLY A 268 -17.20 1.40 17.88
C GLY A 268 -16.44 0.10 18.14
N SER A 269 -15.65 0.06 19.22
CA SER A 269 -14.98 -1.16 19.71
C SER A 269 -15.98 -2.20 20.21
N LEU A 270 -16.99 -1.79 21.00
CA LEU A 270 -18.04 -2.67 21.52
C LEU A 270 -18.72 -3.43 20.38
N ILE A 271 -19.11 -2.73 19.30
CA ILE A 271 -19.74 -3.35 18.13
C ILE A 271 -18.88 -4.51 17.62
N GLN A 272 -17.55 -4.42 17.63
CA GLN A 272 -16.68 -5.49 17.14
C GLN A 272 -16.56 -6.69 18.10
N LYS A 273 -16.79 -6.54 19.41
CA LYS A 273 -16.58 -7.60 20.42
C LYS A 273 -17.47 -8.82 20.22
N ILE A 274 -18.74 -8.62 19.88
CA ILE A 274 -19.72 -9.72 19.80
C ILE A 274 -19.79 -10.27 18.37
N GLN A 275 -19.58 -11.58 18.21
CA GLN A 275 -19.74 -12.26 16.91
C GLN A 275 -21.21 -12.49 16.60
N TRP A 276 -21.61 -12.29 15.34
CA TRP A 276 -23.00 -12.48 14.93
C TRP A 276 -23.18 -13.82 14.23
N THR A 277 -24.22 -14.56 14.60
CA THR A 277 -24.53 -15.86 14.02
C THR A 277 -25.63 -15.71 12.97
N LYS A 278 -25.44 -16.26 11.77
CA LYS A 278 -26.49 -16.25 10.75
C LYS A 278 -27.75 -16.94 11.25
N GLY A 279 -28.92 -16.35 10.99
CA GLY A 279 -30.22 -16.85 11.42
C GLY A 279 -30.71 -16.27 12.76
N THR A 280 -29.87 -15.62 13.57
CA THR A 280 -30.33 -14.91 14.76
C THR A 280 -31.00 -13.59 14.36
N THR A 281 -32.02 -13.18 15.10
CA THR A 281 -32.64 -11.87 14.86
C THR A 281 -31.77 -10.74 15.37
N PHE A 282 -31.93 -9.52 14.85
CA PHE A 282 -31.19 -8.37 15.38
C PHE A 282 -31.55 -8.06 16.84
N GLY A 283 -32.79 -8.35 17.28
CA GLY A 283 -33.17 -8.27 18.68
C GLY A 283 -32.34 -9.22 19.56
N GLN A 284 -32.21 -10.48 19.16
CA GLN A 284 -31.36 -11.46 19.85
C GLN A 284 -29.88 -11.05 19.84
N ILE A 285 -29.41 -10.44 18.75
CA ILE A 285 -28.06 -9.88 18.66
C ILE A 285 -27.90 -8.75 19.70
N CYS A 286 -28.84 -7.80 19.77
CA CYS A 286 -28.83 -6.74 20.79
C CYS A 286 -28.84 -7.32 22.22
N ASP A 287 -29.62 -8.36 22.48
CA ASP A 287 -29.66 -9.03 23.78
C ASP A 287 -28.29 -9.63 24.14
N GLN A 288 -27.49 -10.11 23.18
CA GLN A 288 -26.11 -10.55 23.43
C GLN A 288 -25.18 -9.41 23.89
N TYR A 289 -25.33 -8.21 23.32
CA TYR A 289 -24.59 -7.03 23.78
C TYR A 289 -25.01 -6.64 25.20
N ILE A 290 -26.31 -6.63 25.49
CA ILE A 290 -26.83 -6.33 26.83
C ILE A 290 -26.31 -7.35 27.85
N ASN A 291 -26.37 -8.65 27.55
CA ASN A 291 -25.85 -9.70 28.43
C ASN A 291 -24.34 -9.55 28.69
N TYR A 292 -23.57 -9.16 27.67
CA TYR A 292 -22.15 -8.87 27.81
C TYR A 292 -21.91 -7.69 28.77
N LEU A 293 -22.64 -6.60 28.58
CA LEU A 293 -22.53 -5.41 29.42
C LEU A 293 -22.98 -5.69 30.85
N GLN A 294 -24.11 -6.34 31.08
CA GLN A 294 -24.61 -6.68 32.40
C GLN A 294 -23.61 -7.51 33.21
N LYS A 295 -22.90 -8.43 32.55
CA LYS A 295 -21.92 -9.29 33.20
C LYS A 295 -20.61 -8.56 33.57
N LYS A 296 -20.19 -7.58 32.76
CA LYS A 296 -18.84 -7.02 32.85
C LYS A 296 -18.78 -5.54 33.22
N TYR A 297 -19.77 -4.78 32.76
CA TYR A 297 -19.90 -3.33 32.89
C TYR A 297 -21.36 -2.96 33.23
N PRO A 298 -21.89 -3.39 34.39
CA PRO A 298 -23.31 -3.24 34.73
C PRO A 298 -23.73 -1.77 34.83
N ASP A 299 -22.82 -0.89 35.25
CA ASP A 299 -23.00 0.56 35.25
C ASP A 299 -21.96 1.20 34.33
N CYS A 300 -22.39 1.59 33.13
CA CYS A 300 -21.52 2.22 32.15
C CYS A 300 -22.26 3.18 31.22
N LEU A 301 -21.50 4.13 30.69
CA LEU A 301 -21.90 5.04 29.62
C LEU A 301 -21.25 4.59 28.32
N ILE A 302 -22.01 4.51 27.23
CA ILE A 302 -21.53 4.03 25.93
C ILE A 302 -21.57 5.18 24.93
N VAL A 303 -20.47 5.41 24.23
CA VAL A 303 -20.38 6.49 23.23
C VAL A 303 -20.25 5.89 21.84
N PHE A 304 -21.20 6.19 20.96
CA PHE A 304 -21.20 5.71 19.57
C PHE A 304 -20.77 6.79 18.59
N ASP A 305 -20.10 6.35 17.52
CA ASP A 305 -19.90 7.16 16.31
C ASP A 305 -21.24 7.45 15.62
N CYS A 306 -21.27 8.52 14.83
CA CYS A 306 -22.32 8.79 13.85
C CYS A 306 -21.78 8.66 12.42
N TYR A 307 -22.56 7.95 11.60
CA TYR A 307 -22.25 7.66 10.20
C TYR A 307 -23.21 8.37 9.23
N THR A 308 -24.23 9.07 9.73
CA THR A 308 -25.22 9.79 8.94
C THR A 308 -24.90 11.27 8.90
N THR A 309 -23.98 11.69 8.02
CA THR A 309 -23.95 13.03 7.38
C THR A 309 -22.67 13.25 6.57
N GLY A 310 -22.82 13.79 5.35
CA GLY A 310 -21.79 14.54 4.63
C GLY A 310 -20.51 13.80 4.22
N ALA A 311 -19.64 14.55 3.55
CA ALA A 311 -18.27 14.14 3.30
C ALA A 311 -17.46 14.30 4.60
N PHE A 312 -16.62 13.33 4.93
CA PHE A 312 -15.90 13.28 6.19
C PHE A 312 -14.41 12.98 5.98
N ILE A 313 -13.54 13.54 6.82
CA ILE A 313 -12.08 13.41 6.67
C ILE A 313 -11.57 11.95 6.73
N LYS A 314 -12.32 11.03 7.36
CA LYS A 314 -12.03 9.58 7.36
C LYS A 314 -12.63 8.84 6.15
N ASP A 315 -13.17 9.51 5.13
CA ASP A 315 -13.79 8.86 3.96
C ASP A 315 -12.85 7.90 3.24
N CYS A 316 -11.59 8.29 3.02
CA CYS A 316 -10.58 7.39 2.45
C CYS A 316 -10.39 6.13 3.32
N THR A 317 -10.45 6.27 4.64
CA THR A 317 -10.30 5.14 5.56
C THR A 317 -11.53 4.24 5.57
N HIS A 318 -12.74 4.79 5.55
CA HIS A 318 -13.97 4.00 5.38
C HIS A 318 -14.00 3.28 4.03
N PHE A 319 -13.56 3.96 2.96
CA PHE A 319 -13.45 3.37 1.64
C PHE A 319 -12.46 2.19 1.62
N ARG A 320 -11.27 2.34 2.22
CA ARG A 320 -10.31 1.22 2.35
C ARG A 320 -10.87 0.05 3.17
N ARG A 321 -11.53 0.33 4.30
CA ARG A 321 -12.08 -0.70 5.20
C ARG A 321 -13.18 -1.51 4.51
N SER A 322 -14.02 -0.85 3.70
CA SER A 322 -15.05 -1.53 2.89
C SER A 322 -14.47 -2.28 1.69
N LYS A 323 -13.28 -1.91 1.20
CA LYS A 323 -12.70 -2.40 -0.08
C LYS A 323 -13.69 -2.22 -1.25
N GLY A 324 -14.50 -1.16 -1.17
CA GLY A 324 -15.66 -0.86 -2.02
C GLY A 324 -16.71 -1.96 -2.14
N ILE A 325 -16.75 -2.90 -1.18
CA ILE A 325 -17.88 -3.80 -0.97
C ILE A 325 -18.80 -3.13 0.03
N ILE A 326 -20.01 -2.87 -0.41
CA ILE A 326 -21.05 -2.29 0.42
C ILE A 326 -22.27 -3.19 0.23
N SER A 327 -22.80 -3.68 1.35
CA SER A 327 -24.10 -4.37 1.33
C SER A 327 -25.18 -3.40 0.85
N PRO A 328 -26.26 -3.89 0.20
CA PRO A 328 -27.47 -3.09 0.03
C PRO A 328 -27.95 -2.57 1.39
N ASP A 329 -28.70 -1.47 1.36
CA ASP A 329 -29.37 -0.99 2.57
C ASP A 329 -30.29 -2.08 3.12
N ALA A 330 -30.15 -2.34 4.41
CA ALA A 330 -30.91 -3.32 5.15
C ALA A 330 -31.83 -2.60 6.14
N THR A 331 -33.03 -3.14 6.30
CA THR A 331 -33.92 -2.75 7.38
C THR A 331 -33.41 -3.36 8.69
N PHE A 332 -33.46 -2.60 9.79
CA PHE A 332 -33.07 -3.09 11.11
C PHE A 332 -34.30 -3.06 12.02
N THR A 333 -35.00 -4.18 12.12
CA THR A 333 -36.06 -4.43 13.11
C THR A 333 -35.65 -5.56 14.04
N SER A 334 -36.20 -5.59 15.25
CA SER A 334 -35.85 -6.60 16.27
C SER A 334 -36.10 -8.05 15.82
N ASP A 335 -37.10 -8.28 14.97
CA ASP A 335 -37.53 -9.59 14.46
C ASP A 335 -36.77 -10.03 13.20
N MET A 336 -36.12 -9.10 12.49
CA MET A 336 -35.41 -9.41 11.26
C MET A 336 -34.16 -10.26 11.50
N GLN A 337 -34.02 -11.33 10.71
CA GLN A 337 -32.89 -12.26 10.81
C GLN A 337 -31.65 -11.73 10.09
N PHE A 338 -30.51 -11.82 10.77
CA PHE A 338 -29.20 -11.58 10.19
C PHE A 338 -28.81 -12.73 9.24
N LYS A 339 -28.59 -12.42 7.95
CA LYS A 339 -28.33 -13.42 6.90
C LYS A 339 -26.96 -13.30 6.23
N SER A 340 -26.24 -12.20 6.43
CA SER A 340 -24.99 -11.88 5.73
C SER A 340 -23.75 -12.11 6.61
N ARG A 341 -22.61 -11.52 6.25
CA ARG A 341 -21.43 -11.43 7.12
C ARG A 341 -21.41 -10.03 7.77
N LYS A 342 -21.02 -9.96 9.04
CA LYS A 342 -21.11 -8.74 9.86
C LYS A 342 -20.23 -7.62 9.30
N ASP A 343 -19.03 -7.96 8.87
CA ASP A 343 -18.06 -7.06 8.25
C ASP A 343 -18.61 -6.42 6.97
N ILE A 344 -19.30 -7.19 6.12
CA ILE A 344 -19.94 -6.66 4.90
C ILE A 344 -21.16 -5.79 5.24
N LEU A 345 -22.00 -6.23 6.18
CA LEU A 345 -23.21 -5.49 6.53
C LEU A 345 -22.86 -4.11 7.10
N LEU A 346 -21.90 -4.07 8.02
CA LEU A 346 -21.44 -2.85 8.68
C LEU A 346 -20.44 -2.03 7.85
N ALA A 347 -20.01 -2.51 6.69
CA ALA A 347 -19.27 -1.71 5.71
C ALA A 347 -20.15 -0.62 5.07
N ASN A 348 -21.47 -0.84 5.02
CA ASN A 348 -22.43 0.18 4.64
C ASN A 348 -22.67 1.14 5.82
N LYS A 349 -22.40 2.44 5.60
CA LYS A 349 -22.56 3.51 6.61
C LYS A 349 -24.00 3.59 7.13
N ASN A 350 -25.00 3.51 6.25
CA ASN A 350 -26.42 3.54 6.62
C ASN A 350 -26.78 2.33 7.48
N ASN A 351 -26.35 1.13 7.07
CA ASN A 351 -26.61 -0.09 7.85
C ASN A 351 -25.94 -0.03 9.22
N LYS A 352 -24.72 0.49 9.28
CA LYS A 352 -24.00 0.67 10.53
C LYS A 352 -24.72 1.65 11.46
N GLN A 353 -25.20 2.79 10.93
CA GLN A 353 -26.00 3.73 11.72
C GLN A 353 -27.32 3.11 12.19
N ASN A 354 -28.05 2.43 11.29
CA ASN A 354 -29.33 1.81 11.63
C ASN A 354 -29.18 0.75 12.73
N PHE A 355 -28.10 -0.04 12.69
CA PHE A 355 -27.77 -0.97 13.76
C PHE A 355 -27.46 -0.24 15.08
N ILE A 356 -26.66 0.83 15.04
CA ILE A 356 -26.37 1.67 16.21
C ILE A 356 -27.65 2.22 16.83
N ASN A 357 -28.58 2.70 16.01
CA ASN A 357 -29.86 3.23 16.48
C ASN A 357 -30.70 2.14 17.17
N LEU A 358 -30.81 0.96 16.57
CA LEU A 358 -31.53 -0.18 17.16
C LEU A 358 -30.89 -0.64 18.47
N LEU A 359 -29.56 -0.80 18.48
CA LEU A 359 -28.83 -1.20 19.68
C LEU A 359 -28.94 -0.13 20.77
N GLY A 360 -28.78 1.15 20.42
CA GLY A 360 -28.91 2.28 21.33
C GLY A 360 -30.28 2.33 22.00
N GLN A 361 -31.35 2.16 21.23
CA GLN A 361 -32.71 2.08 21.80
C GLN A 361 -32.82 0.94 22.83
N ARG A 362 -32.37 -0.27 22.47
CA ARG A 362 -32.41 -1.43 23.36
C ARG A 362 -31.56 -1.24 24.62
N LEU A 363 -30.42 -0.58 24.51
CA LEU A 363 -29.55 -0.25 25.65
C LEU A 363 -30.24 0.71 26.61
N VAL A 364 -30.88 1.77 26.11
CA VAL A 364 -31.62 2.74 26.93
C VAL A 364 -32.82 2.08 27.62
N GLU A 365 -33.56 1.22 26.91
CA GLU A 365 -34.66 0.42 27.49
C GLU A 365 -34.19 -0.50 28.63
N ASN A 366 -32.90 -0.87 28.66
CA ASN A 366 -32.28 -1.67 29.72
C ASN A 366 -31.48 -0.84 30.74
N GLY A 367 -31.69 0.49 30.76
CA GLY A 367 -31.13 1.38 31.79
C GLY A 367 -29.71 1.89 31.52
N TYR A 368 -29.12 1.63 30.36
CA TYR A 368 -27.81 2.17 29.99
C TYR A 368 -27.90 3.60 29.50
N GLN A 369 -26.87 4.38 29.77
CA GLN A 369 -26.71 5.72 29.20
C GLN A 369 -25.92 5.64 27.89
N ILE A 370 -26.42 6.31 26.86
CA ILE A 370 -25.74 6.38 25.56
C ILE A 370 -25.50 7.84 25.16
N LEU A 371 -24.35 8.10 24.54
CA LEU A 371 -24.06 9.35 23.84
C LEU A 371 -23.75 9.03 22.37
N ASN A 372 -24.18 9.91 21.46
CA ASN A 372 -23.85 9.82 20.05
C ASN A 372 -22.98 11.02 19.67
N ALA A 373 -21.83 10.75 19.08
CA ALA A 373 -20.98 11.80 18.53
C ALA A 373 -21.58 12.40 17.26
N ALA A 374 -21.17 13.60 16.87
CA ALA A 374 -21.57 14.19 15.59
C ALA A 374 -20.94 13.45 14.38
N GLY A 375 -19.81 12.78 14.60
CA GLY A 375 -19.11 11.96 13.62
C GLY A 375 -18.29 10.89 14.34
N ASP A 376 -17.00 11.13 14.51
CA ASP A 376 -16.10 10.23 15.24
C ASP A 376 -16.23 10.40 16.76
N ALA A 377 -16.28 9.29 17.51
CA ALA A 377 -16.52 9.30 18.95
C ALA A 377 -15.29 9.59 19.80
N ASP A 378 -14.07 9.54 19.25
CA ASP A 378 -12.82 9.60 20.01
C ASP A 378 -12.74 10.81 20.97
N THR A 379 -13.05 12.00 20.47
CA THR A 379 -13.03 13.24 21.26
C THR A 379 -14.15 13.32 22.29
N LEU A 380 -15.35 12.82 21.95
CA LEU A 380 -16.50 12.79 22.87
C LEU A 380 -16.26 11.81 24.02
N ILE A 381 -15.69 10.63 23.75
CA ILE A 381 -15.28 9.67 24.78
C ILE A 381 -14.33 10.32 25.76
N VAL A 382 -13.31 11.02 25.25
CA VAL A 382 -12.31 11.68 26.08
C VAL A 382 -12.94 12.81 26.86
N SER A 383 -13.68 13.74 26.23
CA SER A 383 -14.32 14.86 26.94
C SER A 383 -15.25 14.39 28.07
N THR A 384 -16.06 13.36 27.82
CA THR A 384 -16.97 12.80 28.83
C THR A 384 -16.20 12.11 29.98
N ALA A 385 -15.07 11.48 29.68
CA ALA A 385 -14.20 10.92 30.72
C ALA A 385 -13.54 12.01 31.56
N LEU A 386 -13.09 13.10 30.94
CA LEU A 386 -12.50 14.23 31.66
C LEU A 386 -13.52 14.86 32.62
N GLU A 387 -14.75 15.10 32.15
CA GLU A 387 -15.83 15.65 32.98
C GLU A 387 -16.21 14.69 34.12
N SER A 388 -16.36 13.40 33.81
CA SER A 388 -16.67 12.37 34.82
C SER A 388 -15.56 12.21 35.86
N SER A 389 -14.31 12.47 35.47
CA SER A 389 -13.16 12.36 36.35
C SER A 389 -13.10 13.44 37.42
N LEU A 390 -13.97 14.46 37.37
CA LEU A 390 -14.02 15.48 38.42
C LEU A 390 -14.57 14.92 39.75
N GLU A 391 -15.32 13.83 39.69
CA GLU A 391 -16.03 13.26 40.85
C GLU A 391 -15.62 11.83 41.19
N ASN A 392 -15.11 11.06 40.22
CA ASN A 392 -14.78 9.64 40.40
C ASN A 392 -13.61 9.22 39.52
N ASP A 393 -12.94 8.12 39.88
CA ASP A 393 -12.04 7.44 38.95
C ASP A 393 -12.84 6.90 37.75
N VAL A 394 -12.29 7.04 36.55
CA VAL A 394 -12.97 6.66 35.30
C VAL A 394 -12.15 5.61 34.56
N VAL A 395 -12.81 4.60 34.01
CA VAL A 395 -12.20 3.61 33.14
C VAL A 395 -12.79 3.73 31.74
N ILE A 396 -11.97 4.14 30.78
CA ILE A 396 -12.30 4.09 29.36
C ILE A 396 -11.96 2.70 28.83
N VAL A 397 -12.94 2.03 28.24
CA VAL A 397 -12.77 0.71 27.62
C VAL A 397 -12.80 0.89 26.10
N GLY A 398 -11.65 0.65 25.45
CA GLY A 398 -11.49 0.87 24.02
C GLY A 398 -10.26 0.16 23.46
N GLU A 399 -10.12 0.16 22.13
CA GLU A 399 -8.97 -0.46 21.46
C GLU A 399 -8.19 0.52 20.58
N ASP A 400 -8.76 1.68 20.23
CA ASP A 400 -8.07 2.64 19.36
C ASP A 400 -6.95 3.36 20.12
N THR A 401 -5.80 3.47 19.45
CA THR A 401 -4.63 4.23 19.95
C THR A 401 -4.92 5.73 19.97
N ASP A 402 -5.85 6.21 19.16
CA ASP A 402 -6.25 7.61 19.10
C ASP A 402 -6.76 8.09 20.48
N LEU A 403 -7.54 7.26 21.20
CA LEU A 403 -7.98 7.52 22.58
C LEU A 403 -6.80 7.68 23.55
N LEU A 404 -5.81 6.78 23.48
CA LEU A 404 -4.63 6.86 24.35
C LEU A 404 -3.83 8.14 24.09
N VAL A 405 -3.67 8.52 22.82
CA VAL A 405 -2.98 9.75 22.42
C VAL A 405 -3.70 10.99 22.97
N LEU A 406 -5.02 11.04 22.84
CA LEU A 406 -5.85 12.13 23.37
C LEU A 406 -5.77 12.24 24.89
N LEU A 407 -5.86 11.12 25.61
CA LEU A 407 -5.71 11.09 27.06
C LEU A 407 -4.33 11.54 27.53
N CYS A 408 -3.29 11.22 26.76
CA CYS A 408 -1.95 11.70 27.05
C CYS A 408 -1.82 13.21 26.89
N PHE A 409 -2.57 13.84 25.98
CA PHE A 409 -2.52 15.27 25.75
C PHE A 409 -3.37 16.04 26.76
N HIS A 410 -4.63 15.64 26.95
CA HIS A 410 -5.63 16.31 27.79
C HIS A 410 -5.44 16.09 29.29
N GLN A 411 -4.21 15.83 29.71
CA GLN A 411 -3.86 15.41 31.06
C GLN A 411 -4.59 16.17 32.16
N LEU A 412 -5.36 15.41 32.92
CA LEU A 412 -6.26 15.91 33.93
C LEU A 412 -5.55 16.56 35.11
N ARG A 413 -6.04 17.74 35.50
CA ARG A 413 -5.87 18.31 36.84
C ARG A 413 -7.04 17.89 37.73
N SER A 414 -7.28 16.58 37.81
CA SER A 414 -8.27 16.00 38.71
C SER A 414 -7.59 15.25 39.86
N ASP A 415 -8.24 15.27 41.02
CA ASP A 415 -7.90 14.43 42.17
C ASP A 415 -8.09 12.94 41.84
N TYR A 416 -8.95 12.61 40.88
CA TYR A 416 -9.19 11.25 40.38
C TYR A 416 -8.41 10.95 39.09
N ASP A 417 -8.14 9.67 38.83
CA ASP A 417 -7.40 9.20 37.64
C ASP A 417 -8.37 8.73 36.54
N VAL A 418 -7.90 8.82 35.30
CA VAL A 418 -8.53 8.15 34.16
C VAL A 418 -7.65 6.99 33.75
N PHE A 419 -8.26 5.82 33.64
CA PHE A 419 -7.62 4.61 33.17
C PHE A 419 -8.07 4.32 31.74
N PHE A 420 -7.11 4.01 30.87
CA PHE A 420 -7.41 3.43 29.56
C PHE A 420 -7.24 1.92 29.65
N TYR A 421 -8.28 1.16 29.31
CA TYR A 421 -8.29 -0.29 29.38
C TYR A 421 -8.53 -0.90 28.00
N THR A 422 -7.56 -1.68 27.52
CA THR A 422 -7.72 -2.49 26.30
C THR A 422 -8.00 -3.95 26.66
N GLU A 423 -8.97 -4.52 25.97
CA GLU A 423 -9.46 -5.86 26.25
C GLU A 423 -9.10 -6.79 25.09
N THR A 424 -7.79 -7.01 24.89
CA THR A 424 -7.33 -8.00 23.91
C THR A 424 -7.32 -9.40 24.52
N SER A 425 -7.77 -10.40 23.75
CA SER A 425 -7.84 -11.81 24.19
C SER A 425 -6.51 -12.44 24.58
N LYS A 426 -5.39 -11.76 24.34
CA LYS A 426 -4.03 -12.26 24.62
C LYS A 426 -3.26 -11.43 25.64
N ASN A 427 -3.55 -10.13 25.83
CA ASN A 427 -2.86 -9.25 26.77
C ASN A 427 -3.73 -8.02 27.09
N ALA A 428 -4.61 -8.12 28.10
CA ALA A 428 -5.31 -6.93 28.59
C ALA A 428 -4.28 -5.95 29.17
N ARG A 429 -4.45 -4.66 28.91
CA ARG A 429 -3.56 -3.61 29.41
C ARG A 429 -4.38 -2.47 29.99
N THR A 430 -3.95 -1.98 31.15
CA THR A 430 -4.54 -0.83 31.82
C THR A 430 -3.47 0.25 31.96
N TRP A 431 -3.66 1.40 31.34
CA TRP A 431 -2.81 2.58 31.51
C TRP A 431 -3.43 3.51 32.53
N SER A 432 -2.65 3.96 33.52
CA SER A 432 -3.00 5.12 34.36
C SER A 432 -2.54 6.38 33.65
N THR A 433 -3.45 7.32 33.37
CA THR A 433 -3.09 8.56 32.67
C THR A 433 -2.16 9.43 33.52
N LYS A 434 -2.34 9.45 34.86
CA LYS A 434 -1.39 10.11 35.79
C LYS A 434 0.02 9.52 35.72
N SER A 435 0.13 8.19 35.69
CA SER A 435 1.43 7.52 35.61
C SER A 435 2.09 7.72 34.25
N LEU A 436 1.29 7.66 33.18
CA LEU A 436 1.75 7.89 31.82
C LEU A 436 2.23 9.33 31.62
N LYS A 437 1.55 10.33 32.19
CA LYS A 437 2.00 11.73 32.24
C LYS A 437 3.38 11.86 32.88
N ARG A 438 3.59 11.22 34.02
CA ARG A 438 4.88 11.25 34.74
C ARG A 438 6.01 10.67 33.90
N VAL A 439 5.74 9.59 33.16
CA VAL A 439 6.72 8.96 32.27
C VAL A 439 6.98 9.85 31.04
N LEU A 440 5.95 10.44 30.45
CA LEU A 440 6.08 11.21 29.21
C LEU A 440 6.70 12.59 29.42
N GLY A 441 6.34 13.31 30.49
CA GLY A 441 6.67 14.73 30.65
C GLY A 441 6.16 15.55 29.46
N ASP A 442 6.95 16.54 29.02
CA ASP A 442 6.60 17.48 27.93
C ASP A 442 6.33 16.77 26.59
N ARG A 443 6.82 15.53 26.41
CA ARG A 443 6.56 14.72 25.20
C ARG A 443 5.08 14.45 24.98
N SER A 444 4.28 14.53 26.03
CA SER A 444 2.84 14.36 25.96
C SER A 444 2.13 15.46 25.17
N GLU A 445 2.64 16.70 25.20
CA GLU A 445 2.07 17.84 24.50
C GLU A 445 2.20 17.74 22.98
N VAL A 446 3.19 16.98 22.50
CA VAL A 446 3.45 16.80 21.06
C VAL A 446 2.93 15.47 20.53
N LEU A 447 2.34 14.62 21.38
CA LEU A 447 1.85 13.30 20.96
C LEU A 447 0.77 13.37 19.86
N PRO A 448 -0.23 14.28 19.91
CA PRO A 448 -1.23 14.39 18.85
C PRO A 448 -0.60 14.65 17.49
N VAL A 449 0.31 15.62 17.39
CA VAL A 449 1.00 15.96 16.14
C VAL A 449 1.97 14.88 15.70
N LEU A 450 2.72 14.28 16.62
CA LEU A 450 3.61 13.16 16.31
C LEU A 450 2.82 11.99 15.73
N HIS A 451 1.65 11.70 16.31
CA HIS A 451 0.77 10.65 15.84
C HIS A 451 0.14 11.00 14.49
N ALA A 452 -0.38 12.21 14.30
CA ALA A 452 -0.96 12.62 13.02
C ALA A 452 0.11 12.69 11.91
N ILE A 453 1.28 13.29 12.14
CA ILE A 453 2.29 13.50 11.09
C ILE A 453 2.94 12.20 10.61
N SER A 454 3.04 11.20 11.49
CA SER A 454 3.54 9.86 11.16
C SER A 454 2.47 8.92 10.58
N GLY A 455 1.23 9.41 10.44
CA GLY A 455 0.10 8.74 9.81
C GLY A 455 -0.95 8.23 10.79
N CYS A 456 -2.18 8.71 10.70
CA CYS A 456 -3.36 8.20 11.41
C CYS A 456 -4.48 7.83 10.42
N ASP A 457 -5.75 7.85 10.83
CA ASP A 457 -6.87 7.53 9.93
C ASP A 457 -7.12 8.60 8.85
N THR A 458 -6.63 9.83 9.03
CA THR A 458 -6.88 10.97 8.12
C THR A 458 -5.63 11.46 7.40
N THR A 459 -4.44 10.99 7.80
CA THR A 459 -3.15 11.37 7.24
C THR A 459 -2.36 10.14 6.80
N SER A 460 -1.34 10.33 5.96
CA SER A 460 -0.54 9.19 5.48
C SER A 460 0.56 8.78 6.45
N ARG A 461 0.84 7.48 6.50
CA ARG A 461 2.16 7.00 6.92
C ARG A 461 3.25 7.49 5.95
N LEU A 462 4.36 7.98 6.48
CA LEU A 462 5.58 8.26 5.72
C LEU A 462 6.30 6.93 5.38
N TYR A 463 6.57 6.67 4.10
CA TYR A 463 7.23 5.42 3.69
C TYR A 463 8.61 5.27 4.33
N GLY A 464 8.88 4.09 4.90
CA GLY A 464 10.14 3.79 5.59
C GLY A 464 10.18 4.26 7.05
N ILE A 465 9.14 4.96 7.53
CA ILE A 465 9.08 5.50 8.89
C ILE A 465 7.95 4.79 9.65
N GLY A 466 8.28 4.26 10.82
CA GLY A 466 7.34 3.60 11.74
C GLY A 466 7.03 4.48 12.94
N LYS A 467 5.91 4.22 13.63
CA LYS A 467 5.46 5.01 14.78
C LYS A 467 6.50 5.11 15.90
N SER A 468 7.07 3.97 16.29
CA SER A 468 8.10 3.91 17.33
C SER A 468 9.36 4.70 16.93
N ASN A 469 9.77 4.60 15.66
CA ASN A 469 10.92 5.32 15.15
C ASN A 469 10.65 6.84 15.12
N ALA A 470 9.49 7.26 14.62
CA ALA A 470 9.06 8.66 14.63
C ALA A 470 9.04 9.23 16.05
N PHE A 471 8.45 8.50 17.02
CA PHE A 471 8.46 8.88 18.43
C PHE A 471 9.90 9.08 18.92
N SER A 472 10.74 8.05 18.78
CA SER A 472 12.12 8.10 19.28
C SER A 472 13.01 9.17 18.64
N ARG A 473 12.73 9.56 17.40
CA ARG A 473 13.49 10.60 16.68
C ARG A 473 13.02 11.99 17.06
N LEU A 474 11.71 12.21 17.08
CA LEU A 474 11.15 13.55 17.25
C LEU A 474 11.19 14.05 18.69
N THR A 475 11.18 13.15 19.68
CA THR A 475 11.19 13.54 21.09
C THR A 475 12.61 13.74 21.67
N LYS A 476 13.66 13.73 20.85
CA LYS A 476 15.06 13.90 21.33
C LYS A 476 15.58 15.33 21.13
N PRO A 477 15.49 15.94 19.94
CA PRO A 477 16.00 17.29 19.71
C PRO A 477 15.00 18.35 20.17
N SER A 478 15.48 19.42 20.81
CA SER A 478 14.62 20.54 21.24
C SER A 478 13.93 21.22 20.06
N PHE A 479 14.63 21.46 18.95
CA PHE A 479 14.04 22.13 17.78
C PHE A 479 12.85 21.36 17.18
N CYS A 480 12.88 20.01 17.23
CA CYS A 480 11.76 19.18 16.78
C CYS A 480 10.57 19.35 17.72
N MET A 481 10.81 19.32 19.03
CA MET A 481 9.78 19.54 20.04
C MET A 481 9.14 20.93 19.89
N GLU A 482 9.94 21.98 19.74
CA GLU A 482 9.47 23.36 19.49
C GLU A 482 8.64 23.46 18.20
N SER A 483 9.09 22.82 17.12
CA SER A 483 8.36 22.79 15.84
C SER A 483 7.03 22.05 15.96
N LEU A 484 6.99 20.95 16.71
CA LEU A 484 5.77 20.20 16.97
C LEU A 484 4.81 20.97 17.88
N GLN A 485 5.31 21.67 18.90
CA GLN A 485 4.48 22.48 19.81
C GLN A 485 3.73 23.59 19.10
N LYS A 486 4.24 24.13 17.98
CA LYS A 486 3.50 25.08 17.13
C LYS A 486 2.15 24.54 16.65
N PHE A 487 2.01 23.22 16.47
CA PHE A 487 0.74 22.61 16.06
C PHE A 487 -0.33 22.67 17.14
N ASN A 488 0.03 23.00 18.38
CA ASN A 488 -0.90 23.20 19.48
C ASN A 488 -1.47 24.62 19.50
N THR A 489 -0.90 25.55 18.72
CA THR A 489 -1.40 26.93 18.60
C THR A 489 -2.65 26.96 17.74
N VAL A 490 -3.75 27.47 18.30
CA VAL A 490 -5.01 27.71 17.58
C VAL A 490 -4.81 28.85 16.58
N ASP A 491 -5.43 28.73 15.40
CA ASP A 491 -5.39 29.72 14.31
C ASP A 491 -3.98 30.11 13.85
N LEU A 492 -3.04 29.17 13.92
CA LEU A 492 -1.69 29.37 13.39
C LEU A 492 -1.76 29.53 11.86
N GLN A 493 -1.03 30.51 11.34
CA GLN A 493 -1.01 30.78 9.90
C GLN A 493 -0.50 29.57 9.12
N GLN A 494 -1.16 29.28 8.00
CA GLN A 494 -0.90 28.07 7.21
C GLN A 494 0.57 27.97 6.77
N ASN A 495 1.22 29.09 6.44
CA ASN A 495 2.65 29.11 6.09
C ASN A 495 3.56 28.71 7.25
N ASP A 496 3.23 29.11 8.48
CA ASP A 496 4.00 28.75 9.68
C ASP A 496 3.82 27.28 10.02
N VAL A 497 2.60 26.77 9.88
CA VAL A 497 2.26 25.34 10.01
C VAL A 497 3.08 24.52 9.01
N ILE A 498 3.06 24.91 7.73
CA ILE A 498 3.81 24.24 6.67
C ILE A 498 5.30 24.26 7.01
N SER A 499 5.87 25.44 7.29
CA SER A 499 7.30 25.58 7.59
C SER A 499 7.75 24.64 8.71
N ALA A 500 7.04 24.63 9.85
CA ALA A 500 7.34 23.76 10.98
C ALA A 500 7.20 22.27 10.63
N GLY A 501 6.14 21.89 9.91
CA GLY A 501 5.91 20.49 9.53
C GLY A 501 6.90 19.97 8.49
N LEU A 502 7.31 20.80 7.52
CA LEU A 502 8.32 20.41 6.52
C LEU A 502 9.68 20.17 7.17
N GLU A 503 10.06 20.97 8.17
CA GLU A 503 11.29 20.77 8.94
C GLU A 503 11.26 19.44 9.72
N VAL A 504 10.13 19.13 10.35
CA VAL A 504 9.92 17.84 11.05
C VAL A 504 10.00 16.65 10.09
N ILE A 505 9.34 16.73 8.93
CA ILE A 505 9.38 15.64 7.93
C ILE A 505 10.80 15.49 7.35
N SER A 506 11.50 16.59 7.08
CA SER A 506 12.90 16.57 6.64
C SER A 506 13.77 15.81 7.65
N TYR A 507 13.66 16.15 8.92
CA TYR A 507 14.41 15.48 9.99
C TYR A 507 14.09 13.98 10.10
N LEU A 508 12.82 13.60 9.97
CA LEU A 508 12.39 12.20 9.97
C LEU A 508 13.08 11.36 8.88
N TYR A 509 13.32 11.96 7.71
CA TYR A 509 14.04 11.34 6.58
C TYR A 509 15.58 11.46 6.67
N GLY A 510 16.13 12.02 7.76
CA GLY A 510 17.57 12.20 7.95
C GLY A 510 18.14 13.47 7.33
N GLY A 511 17.29 14.49 7.16
CA GLY A 511 17.71 15.83 6.81
C GLY A 511 18.38 16.58 7.97
N VAL A 512 19.18 17.57 7.61
CA VAL A 512 19.76 18.53 8.57
C VAL A 512 18.88 19.78 8.67
N PRO A 513 18.97 20.56 9.77
CA PRO A 513 18.20 21.80 9.90
C PRO A 513 18.41 22.72 8.70
N LEU A 514 17.33 23.38 8.26
CA LEU A 514 17.30 24.31 7.12
C LEU A 514 17.68 23.72 5.74
N GLU A 515 17.89 22.40 5.62
CA GLU A 515 18.18 21.77 4.32
C GLU A 515 17.01 21.88 3.33
N GLY A 516 15.78 21.77 3.83
CA GLY A 516 14.58 21.68 3.01
C GLY A 516 14.40 20.31 2.34
N LEU A 517 13.14 19.95 2.08
CA LEU A 517 12.80 18.61 1.60
C LEU A 517 13.28 18.31 0.18
N ASP A 518 13.25 19.28 -0.73
CA ASP A 518 13.60 19.05 -2.14
C ASP A 518 15.11 18.82 -2.30
N LEU A 519 15.93 19.58 -1.59
CA LEU A 519 17.38 19.36 -1.55
C LEU A 519 17.74 18.06 -0.85
N LEU A 520 17.08 17.73 0.27
CA LEU A 520 17.22 16.43 0.93
C LEU A 520 16.87 15.28 -0.02
N ARG A 521 15.78 15.42 -0.79
CA ARG A 521 15.33 14.42 -1.76
C ARG A 521 16.40 14.15 -2.82
N LEU A 522 16.98 15.21 -3.39
CA LEU A 522 18.09 15.13 -4.33
C LEU A 522 19.31 14.46 -3.70
N ARG A 523 19.75 14.93 -2.52
CA ARG A 523 20.91 14.35 -1.82
C ARG A 523 20.73 12.86 -1.55
N LEU A 524 19.57 12.44 -1.08
CA LEU A 524 19.26 11.02 -0.81
C LEU A 524 19.23 10.19 -2.09
N TYR A 525 18.71 10.74 -3.20
CA TYR A 525 18.78 10.08 -4.50
C TYR A 525 20.22 9.89 -4.95
N THR A 526 21.04 10.95 -4.93
CA THR A 526 22.45 10.90 -5.35
C THR A 526 23.23 9.88 -4.52
N ASN A 527 23.08 9.93 -3.19
CA ASN A 527 23.75 8.99 -2.29
C ASN A 527 23.35 7.53 -2.56
N LYS A 528 22.06 7.27 -2.75
CA LYS A 528 21.57 5.91 -3.04
C LYS A 528 22.00 5.41 -4.42
N SER A 529 22.09 6.31 -5.40
CA SER A 529 22.54 5.98 -6.76
C SER A 529 24.02 5.62 -6.81
N ILE A 530 24.85 6.29 -5.99
CA ILE A 530 26.29 6.01 -5.90
C ILE A 530 26.58 4.73 -5.10
N THR A 531 25.88 4.52 -3.98
CA THR A 531 26.20 3.46 -3.02
C THR A 531 25.41 2.16 -3.25
N GLY A 532 24.36 2.19 -4.06
CA GLY A 532 23.40 1.10 -4.20
C GLY A 532 23.71 0.13 -5.33
N ASN A 533 23.73 -1.17 -5.02
CA ASN A 533 23.68 -2.24 -6.03
C ASN A 533 22.26 -2.49 -6.58
N LYS A 534 21.28 -1.68 -6.17
CA LYS A 534 19.87 -1.79 -6.54
C LYS A 534 19.34 -0.42 -6.94
N MET A 535 18.47 -0.41 -7.93
CA MET A 535 17.80 0.78 -8.42
C MET A 535 17.02 1.52 -7.32
N VAL A 536 17.18 2.85 -7.27
CA VAL A 536 16.53 3.72 -6.29
C VAL A 536 15.01 3.66 -6.48
N GLN A 537 14.31 3.28 -5.41
CA GLN A 537 12.86 3.24 -5.39
C GLN A 537 12.31 4.63 -5.04
N VAL A 538 11.45 5.21 -5.86
CA VAL A 538 10.89 6.56 -5.68
C VAL A 538 10.20 6.71 -4.33
N LYS A 539 9.41 5.71 -3.92
CA LYS A 539 8.75 5.67 -2.59
C LYS A 539 9.71 5.75 -1.41
N SER A 540 10.99 5.41 -1.60
CA SER A 540 12.01 5.45 -0.54
C SER A 540 12.64 6.83 -0.34
N LEU A 541 12.33 7.80 -1.20
CA LEU A 541 12.72 9.19 -1.07
C LEU A 541 11.67 9.95 -0.24
N PRO A 542 12.04 11.04 0.45
CA PRO A 542 11.07 11.92 1.10
C PRO A 542 10.11 12.52 0.07
N PRO A 543 8.85 12.86 0.42
CA PRO A 543 7.99 13.67 -0.45
C PRO A 543 8.65 15.01 -0.81
N THR A 544 8.24 15.60 -1.93
CA THR A 544 8.54 17.00 -2.26
C THR A 544 7.94 17.95 -1.23
N SER A 545 8.48 19.17 -1.15
CA SER A 545 7.95 20.23 -0.30
C SER A 545 6.46 20.51 -0.57
N ASP A 546 6.06 20.53 -1.84
CA ASP A 546 4.66 20.71 -2.29
C ASP A 546 3.76 19.59 -1.77
N ALA A 547 4.08 18.32 -2.05
CA ALA A 547 3.27 17.19 -1.59
C ALA A 547 3.22 17.07 -0.05
N ALA A 548 4.35 17.34 0.60
CA ALA A 548 4.46 17.34 2.05
C ALA A 548 3.63 18.46 2.69
N SER A 549 3.49 19.62 2.04
CA SER A 549 2.69 20.74 2.56
C SER A 549 1.23 20.34 2.78
N PHE A 550 0.62 19.63 1.83
CA PHE A 550 -0.75 19.11 1.98
C PHE A 550 -0.86 18.06 3.09
N HIS A 551 0.16 17.21 3.26
CA HIS A 551 0.19 16.26 4.39
C HIS A 551 0.30 16.96 5.75
N VAL A 552 1.08 18.03 5.82
CA VAL A 552 1.23 18.88 7.01
C VAL A 552 -0.05 19.65 7.32
N MET A 553 -0.73 20.22 6.32
CA MET A 553 -2.03 20.87 6.50
C MET A 553 -3.07 19.92 7.10
N ARG A 554 -3.17 18.69 6.56
CA ARG A 554 -4.08 17.66 7.09
C ARG A 554 -3.70 17.23 8.50
N THR A 555 -2.40 17.16 8.78
CA THR A 555 -1.87 16.89 10.12
C THR A 555 -2.35 17.95 11.11
N TYR A 556 -2.18 19.23 10.78
CA TYR A 556 -2.62 20.34 11.63
C TYR A 556 -4.13 20.33 11.87
N TYR A 557 -4.93 20.15 10.82
CA TYR A 557 -6.38 19.99 10.95
C TYR A 557 -6.73 18.89 11.95
N GLN A 558 -6.16 17.69 11.80
CA GLN A 558 -6.44 16.56 12.69
C GLN A 558 -6.00 16.86 14.13
N CYS A 559 -4.88 17.55 14.32
CA CYS A 559 -4.42 17.97 15.64
C CYS A 559 -5.38 18.96 16.28
N GLN A 560 -5.89 19.94 15.53
CA GLN A 560 -6.81 20.94 16.06
C GLN A 560 -8.15 20.33 16.48
N GLU A 561 -8.69 19.38 15.71
CA GLU A 561 -9.87 18.60 16.13
C GLU A 561 -9.64 17.89 17.47
N TRP A 562 -8.49 17.21 17.60
CA TRP A 562 -8.12 16.46 18.81
C TRP A 562 -7.84 17.35 20.03
N ILE A 563 -7.07 18.41 19.85
CA ILE A 563 -6.62 19.32 20.92
C ILE A 563 -7.78 20.19 21.42
N ASN A 564 -8.71 20.57 20.54
CA ASN A 564 -9.86 21.36 20.93
C ASN A 564 -11.10 20.50 21.23
N LEU A 565 -10.99 19.16 21.25
CA LEU A 565 -12.11 18.23 21.47
C LEU A 565 -13.32 18.54 20.55
N ASN A 566 -13.04 18.85 19.28
CA ASN A 566 -14.01 19.26 18.25
C ASN A 566 -14.84 20.52 18.60
N THR A 567 -14.34 21.40 19.47
CA THR A 567 -15.00 22.69 19.78
C THR A 567 -14.67 23.80 18.77
N ASN A 568 -13.58 23.67 18.01
CA ASN A 568 -13.21 24.58 16.93
C ASN A 568 -13.58 23.93 15.59
N SER A 569 -14.20 24.69 14.68
CA SER A 569 -14.62 24.19 13.37
C SER A 569 -13.73 24.76 12.28
N MET A 570 -12.99 23.88 11.61
CA MET A 570 -12.15 24.23 10.46
C MET A 570 -12.78 23.65 9.17
N ASP A 571 -12.61 24.34 8.04
CA ASP A 571 -13.04 23.79 6.75
C ASP A 571 -11.96 22.87 6.16
N PRO A 572 -12.19 21.55 6.04
CA PRO A 572 -11.20 20.63 5.49
C PRO A 572 -10.75 20.99 4.06
N LEU A 573 -11.56 21.68 3.27
CA LEU A 573 -11.17 22.10 1.91
C LEU A 573 -10.03 23.12 1.90
N CYS A 574 -9.86 23.88 2.99
CA CYS A 574 -8.73 24.79 3.18
C CYS A 574 -7.45 24.09 3.68
N TRP A 575 -7.56 22.83 4.11
CA TRP A 575 -6.49 22.12 4.83
C TRP A 575 -6.02 20.83 4.14
N GLY A 576 -6.06 20.81 2.81
CA GLY A 576 -5.42 19.77 2.00
C GLY A 576 -6.32 18.60 1.62
N TRP A 577 -7.64 18.81 1.64
CA TRP A 577 -8.65 17.95 1.02
C TRP A 577 -9.34 18.64 -0.15
N THR A 578 -9.90 17.83 -1.05
CA THR A 578 -10.79 18.25 -2.14
C THR A 578 -12.03 17.37 -2.12
N LEU A 579 -13.17 17.91 -2.52
CA LEU A 579 -14.41 17.14 -2.67
C LEU A 579 -14.41 16.41 -4.03
N ARG A 580 -14.63 15.09 -4.03
CA ARG A 580 -14.87 14.26 -5.23
C ARG A 580 -15.96 13.25 -4.93
N ASP A 581 -17.01 13.19 -5.75
CA ASP A 581 -18.15 12.28 -5.57
C ASP A 581 -18.75 12.29 -4.14
N ASN A 582 -18.96 13.50 -3.58
CA ASN A 582 -19.42 13.72 -2.20
C ASN A 582 -18.53 13.08 -1.11
N LYS A 583 -17.25 12.84 -1.41
CA LYS A 583 -16.25 12.33 -0.45
C LYS A 583 -15.05 13.28 -0.39
N LEU A 584 -14.49 13.44 0.81
CA LEU A 584 -13.26 14.19 0.99
C LEU A 584 -12.06 13.32 0.59
N MET A 585 -11.36 13.74 -0.45
CA MET A 585 -10.16 13.09 -0.96
C MET A 585 -8.93 13.97 -0.70
N PRO A 586 -7.82 13.39 -0.23
CA PRO A 586 -6.60 14.15 0.03
C PRO A 586 -6.00 14.70 -1.27
N ILE A 587 -5.59 15.96 -1.25
CA ILE A 587 -4.77 16.52 -2.33
C ILE A 587 -3.38 15.88 -2.25
N THR A 588 -2.92 15.35 -3.38
CA THR A 588 -1.64 14.64 -3.48
C THR A 588 -0.47 15.61 -3.72
N SER A 589 -0.62 16.53 -4.67
CA SER A 589 0.35 17.56 -5.06
C SER A 589 -0.37 18.60 -5.91
N SER A 590 0.14 19.84 -5.92
CA SER A 590 -0.31 20.91 -6.82
C SER A 590 0.53 21.00 -8.10
N LEU A 591 1.75 20.44 -8.07
CA LEU A 591 2.69 20.48 -9.17
C LEU A 591 2.45 19.35 -10.18
N PRO A 592 2.80 19.55 -11.46
CA PRO A 592 2.84 18.46 -12.42
C PRO A 592 3.92 17.44 -12.01
N PRO A 593 3.85 16.17 -12.49
CA PRO A 593 4.84 15.14 -12.15
C PRO A 593 6.30 15.47 -12.46
N ALA A 594 6.58 16.39 -13.37
CA ALA A 594 7.92 16.88 -13.68
C ALA A 594 7.87 18.31 -14.25
N PRO A 595 9.01 19.02 -14.28
CA PRO A 595 9.15 20.28 -15.00
C PRO A 595 8.72 20.17 -16.47
N GLU A 596 8.15 21.25 -17.01
CA GLU A 596 7.62 21.25 -18.38
C GLU A 596 8.65 20.88 -19.45
N ASN A 597 9.92 21.30 -19.29
CA ASN A 597 10.99 20.96 -20.21
C ASN A 597 11.24 19.44 -20.25
N LEU A 598 11.24 18.76 -19.09
CA LEU A 598 11.38 17.31 -19.03
C LEU A 598 10.15 16.59 -19.61
N LEU A 599 8.94 17.10 -19.34
CA LEU A 599 7.70 16.56 -19.94
C LEU A 599 7.72 16.71 -21.47
N LYS A 600 8.19 17.85 -22.00
CA LYS A 600 8.34 18.09 -23.44
C LYS A 600 9.39 17.15 -24.08
N ILE A 601 10.43 16.74 -23.34
CA ILE A 601 11.47 15.80 -23.83
C ILE A 601 10.94 14.36 -23.88
N ILE A 602 10.15 13.92 -22.89
CA ILE A 602 9.51 12.59 -22.90
C ILE A 602 8.59 12.41 -24.12
N HIS A 603 8.05 13.51 -24.66
CA HIS A 603 7.18 13.53 -25.83
C HIS A 603 7.88 14.01 -27.12
N CYS A 604 8.97 13.36 -27.58
CA CYS A 604 9.39 13.56 -28.99
C CYS A 604 8.39 12.87 -29.93
N ASN A 605 7.54 13.68 -30.58
CA ASN A 605 6.64 13.30 -31.67
C ASN A 605 7.31 13.39 -33.05
N CYS A 606 8.64 13.20 -33.10
CA CYS A 606 9.42 13.32 -34.32
C CYS A 606 8.87 12.35 -35.38
N LYS A 607 8.41 12.85 -36.54
CA LYS A 607 7.69 12.06 -37.57
C LYS A 607 8.60 11.39 -38.61
N SER A 608 9.89 11.69 -38.59
CA SER A 608 10.90 11.24 -39.56
C SER A 608 12.25 11.03 -38.88
N ASN A 609 13.27 10.63 -39.65
CA ASN A 609 14.66 10.51 -39.18
C ASN A 609 15.12 11.86 -38.58
N CYS A 610 15.59 11.86 -37.32
CA CYS A 610 15.96 13.09 -36.60
C CYS A 610 17.34 13.61 -37.06
N ASP A 611 17.48 13.92 -38.34
CA ASP A 611 18.74 14.26 -39.00
C ASP A 611 19.17 15.73 -38.86
N ASN A 612 18.25 16.62 -38.48
CA ASN A 612 18.48 18.07 -38.46
C ASN A 612 18.07 18.75 -37.13
N ARG A 613 18.58 19.98 -36.89
CA ARG A 613 18.34 20.78 -35.67
C ARG A 613 16.90 21.29 -35.50
N ARG A 614 15.96 20.94 -36.39
CA ARG A 614 14.53 21.28 -36.22
C ARG A 614 13.82 20.34 -35.23
N PHE A 615 14.39 19.15 -34.97
CA PHE A 615 13.86 18.19 -34.01
C PHE A 615 14.37 18.47 -32.59
N THR A 616 13.48 18.40 -31.61
CA THR A 616 13.78 18.74 -30.21
C THR A 616 14.91 17.91 -29.62
N CYS A 617 15.02 16.63 -29.99
CA CYS A 617 16.14 15.77 -29.58
C CYS A 617 17.49 16.31 -30.08
N ARG A 618 17.63 16.60 -31.38
CA ARG A 618 18.90 17.02 -31.99
C ARG A 618 19.24 18.50 -31.74
N LYS A 619 18.22 19.34 -31.53
CA LYS A 619 18.39 20.74 -31.11
C LYS A 619 19.08 20.84 -29.73
N HIS A 620 18.78 19.92 -28.82
CA HIS A 620 19.34 19.88 -27.46
C HIS A 620 20.46 18.82 -27.32
N GLY A 621 21.04 18.33 -28.42
CA GLY A 621 22.15 17.38 -28.39
C GLY A 621 21.83 15.99 -27.83
N LEU A 622 20.54 15.61 -27.78
CA LEU A 622 20.09 14.33 -27.24
C LEU A 622 20.05 13.25 -28.33
N SER A 623 20.62 12.08 -28.05
CA SER A 623 20.42 10.90 -28.89
C SER A 623 19.00 10.35 -28.76
N CYS A 624 18.40 9.95 -29.87
CA CYS A 624 17.10 9.28 -29.91
C CYS A 624 17.19 7.91 -29.24
N SER A 625 16.22 7.61 -28.36
CA SER A 625 16.11 6.36 -27.63
C SER A 625 14.80 5.64 -27.97
N VAL A 626 14.66 4.40 -27.47
CA VAL A 626 13.44 3.58 -27.53
C VAL A 626 12.16 4.26 -27.05
N GLY A 627 12.26 5.40 -26.35
CA GLY A 627 11.12 6.22 -25.93
C GLY A 627 10.62 7.25 -26.97
N CYS A 628 11.35 7.50 -28.06
CA CYS A 628 10.91 8.47 -29.09
C CYS A 628 9.72 7.92 -29.90
N GLY A 629 8.68 8.72 -30.11
CA GLY A 629 7.38 8.27 -30.61
C GLY A 629 7.42 7.48 -31.94
N GLN A 630 8.25 7.89 -32.90
CA GLN A 630 8.42 7.18 -34.18
C GLN A 630 9.79 6.52 -34.33
N CYS A 631 10.88 7.24 -34.05
CA CYS A 631 12.22 6.75 -34.39
C CYS A 631 12.79 5.72 -33.40
N ARG A 632 12.26 5.68 -32.15
CA ARG A 632 12.56 4.69 -31.10
C ARG A 632 14.04 4.30 -30.94
N GLY A 633 14.97 5.20 -31.28
CA GLY A 633 16.41 4.98 -31.13
C GLY A 633 16.99 3.78 -31.87
N THR A 634 16.26 3.14 -32.79
CA THR A 634 16.72 1.95 -33.52
C THR A 634 16.97 2.24 -35.00
N THR A 635 16.20 3.14 -35.62
CA THR A 635 16.31 3.51 -37.04
C THR A 635 16.70 4.97 -37.24
N CYS A 636 17.13 5.65 -36.17
CA CYS A 636 17.41 7.06 -36.18
C CYS A 636 18.90 7.34 -36.36
N THR A 637 19.29 8.20 -37.30
CA THR A 637 20.66 8.73 -37.42
C THR A 637 21.13 9.52 -36.19
N ASN A 638 20.22 9.80 -35.27
CA ASN A 638 20.48 10.45 -34.01
C ASN A 638 20.49 9.44 -32.84
N SER A 639 20.48 8.12 -33.06
CA SER A 639 20.69 7.13 -32.00
C SER A 639 22.17 6.87 -31.76
N SER A 640 22.57 6.67 -30.51
CA SER A 640 23.93 6.26 -30.16
C SER A 640 24.16 4.81 -30.58
N ILE A 641 25.01 4.58 -31.59
CA ILE A 641 25.51 3.26 -31.96
C ILE A 641 26.58 2.89 -30.92
N GLU A 642 26.38 1.83 -30.15
CA GLU A 642 27.47 1.20 -29.41
C GLU A 642 28.35 0.49 -30.44
N GLU A 643 29.51 1.07 -30.78
CA GLU A 643 30.55 0.36 -31.49
C GLU A 643 31.09 -0.74 -30.56
N SER A 644 30.70 -1.99 -30.85
CA SER A 644 31.35 -3.16 -30.28
C SER A 644 32.82 -3.14 -30.70
N GLU A 645 33.74 -2.94 -29.75
CA GLU A 645 35.18 -3.08 -29.96
C GLU A 645 35.49 -4.48 -30.51
N SER A 646 35.70 -4.57 -31.82
CA SER A 646 36.38 -5.69 -32.44
C SER A 646 37.85 -5.61 -32.02
N SER A 647 38.30 -6.58 -31.22
CA SER A 647 39.69 -6.76 -30.85
C SER A 647 40.57 -6.82 -32.11
N GLY A 648 41.33 -5.75 -32.33
CA GLY A 648 42.40 -5.69 -33.32
C GLY A 648 43.49 -6.69 -32.96
N SER A 649 43.82 -7.54 -33.93
CA SER A 649 45.01 -8.37 -33.93
C SER A 649 46.26 -7.48 -34.03
N ASP A 650 47.02 -7.38 -32.94
CA ASP A 650 48.40 -6.90 -32.99
C ASP A 650 49.33 -8.11 -33.10
N ASP A 651 49.72 -8.41 -34.35
CA ASP A 651 50.93 -9.17 -34.65
C ASP A 651 52.14 -8.28 -34.35
N THR A 652 52.93 -8.64 -33.33
CA THR A 652 54.32 -8.20 -33.23
C THR A 652 55.23 -9.41 -33.06
N VAL A 653 55.87 -9.76 -34.17
CA VAL A 653 57.06 -10.62 -34.24
C VAL A 653 58.27 -9.76 -33.83
N LEU A 654 59.09 -10.23 -32.87
CA LEU A 654 60.53 -10.45 -33.05
C LEU A 654 61.25 -10.76 -31.72
N GLN A 655 61.93 -11.92 -31.76
CA GLN A 655 63.01 -12.47 -30.91
C GLN A 655 62.67 -13.12 -29.58
#